data_AF-K6VFG3-F1
#
_entry.id   AF-K6VFG3-F1
#
_cell.length_a   1.000
_cell.length_b   1.000
_cell.length_c   1.000
_cell.angle_alpha   90.00
_cell.angle_beta   90.00
_cell.angle_gamma   90.00
#
_symmetry.space_group_name_H-M   'P 1'
#
loop_
_entity.id
_entity.type
_entity.pdbx_description
1 polymer ?
#
loop_
_entity_poly.entity_id
_entity_poly.type
_entity_poly.pdbx_seq_one_letter_code
_entity_poly.pdbx_strand_id
1 'polypeptide(L)'
;MTSLQHSAGVTPYPPSDVQRYLQAGLWGKTRIEDLIARRAARRPDAPAVVDAAGTTTYRQLVAAGERAAGVLAAGGVTAGDAVFLHMPNTVDAIAALLGAFRLGALPIAALSTHRGAEIAGFLAAGRATHWVLGDLLGVDPDTLVRDVTARVGHDVAVIRWTGRPMDRIEAPPPARDWADAEELAFFQLSGGTTGASKLIPRAHREYAYSFLRSNELCGVDESTVLVIPLPLTHNFPMSSPGFLGVLSAGGCVVLCAHGDPATICAAIQTNRATHLIGVPPLIQVLLDSAARRGADLRTLRRVLVGGARLSPAVARRIHGELGCLQQVYGMAEGLVCYTSPTDDLDTIVTTQGRPMSAFDEVRVVAVDDAGAGLVGTPVDVGAGEVGELQVRGPYTIRGYYFGGPREHASFTPDGFYRTGDLVRRDETGSITVVGRTKEQINRGGEKVAPAEVEDALLRHPGVHDACVVAEADELLGERVVAYVVPRATAPSSSEANGSSGGHSAAPPAPIDRRELRRHLVAQSLAAYKIPDAYRIVEALPTTAVGKVARRRVTPPVATIAASAAPAAAAPRSGPEVLDVLGVGFGPANMALAVAIREENERRATGLAARFVDAAPYPRWHEGLLFEDASMQVAFAKDLATMRNPRSAFTFVQFLAERGRLADFVNRGSMTPLRVEFVEYLRWAAEKLRDDVTYAARVEAVTPVVVDGAIEAYDVDISDAAGMTRLRSRHVVLAVGLQPIMPAQLPAGPRVWHASQHLHRVGDLDPATTRDVVVLGGGQSAAEVVLHLREQLPSARIHAVHGKFAYTPSDSSPFANRIFDPASVDVLFDAPEPERARVNALHANTNDAVVSPATLQTLFDLDYRDRWLGRERVIWHPCTRVLEGRDRGDAVELDLIELLGGSLGAGEMLARGDSTGAGRVRLRADAVVCATGYVPLDPAALLGDSGRALRRDASGRPLARRDYAAEWDVNARGQLFLIGQTRHQHGVSATLLSNVAVRAGEIVATVTQAGRAANASTAGPGRVDRPDQSRGSSRPTTVALP
;
A
#
# COMPACT_ATOMS: atom_id res chain seq x y z
N MET A 1 -38.71 33.29 19.95
CA MET A 1 -37.28 33.24 20.33
C MET A 1 -36.86 31.78 20.21
N THR A 2 -35.98 31.49 19.24
CA THR A 2 -35.78 30.23 18.51
C THR A 2 -34.91 29.21 19.27
N SER A 3 -35.34 27.94 19.34
CA SER A 3 -34.79 26.87 20.19
C SER A 3 -33.34 26.45 19.89
N LEU A 4 -32.83 26.71 18.67
CA LEU A 4 -31.44 26.45 18.30
C LEU A 4 -30.39 27.22 19.13
N GLN A 5 -30.79 28.27 19.86
CA GLN A 5 -29.88 29.01 20.74
C GLN A 5 -29.38 28.18 21.95
N HIS A 6 -29.97 27.01 22.24
CA HIS A 6 -29.67 26.24 23.45
C HIS A 6 -29.00 24.87 23.23
N SER A 7 -28.79 24.42 21.99
CA SER A 7 -28.01 23.20 21.74
C SER A 7 -26.51 23.50 21.85
N ALA A 8 -25.91 23.13 22.98
CA ALA A 8 -24.50 23.37 23.26
C ALA A 8 -23.60 22.92 22.08
N GLY A 9 -22.73 23.81 21.59
CA GLY A 9 -21.76 23.51 20.54
C GLY A 9 -22.19 23.73 19.09
N VAL A 10 -23.42 24.20 18.83
CA VAL A 10 -23.91 24.54 17.47
C VAL A 10 -23.89 26.06 17.25
N THR A 11 -23.39 26.51 16.10
CA THR A 11 -23.49 27.93 15.69
C THR A 11 -24.83 28.18 15.00
N PRO A 12 -25.73 29.00 15.56
CA PRO A 12 -27.04 29.25 14.97
C PRO A 12 -26.97 30.17 13.75
N TYR A 13 -28.02 30.14 12.93
CA TYR A 13 -28.23 31.15 11.89
C TYR A 13 -28.55 32.52 12.51
N PRO A 14 -28.11 33.63 11.88
CA PRO A 14 -28.56 34.97 12.27
C PRO A 14 -30.10 35.06 12.25
N PRO A 15 -30.75 35.70 13.23
CA PRO A 15 -32.22 35.82 13.26
C PRO A 15 -32.83 36.43 12.00
N SER A 16 -32.12 37.37 11.37
CA SER A 16 -32.52 37.98 10.09
C SER A 16 -32.56 36.96 8.94
N ASP A 17 -31.58 36.06 8.88
CA ASP A 17 -31.53 34.99 7.87
C ASP A 17 -32.67 34.00 8.09
N VAL A 18 -32.90 33.61 9.36
CA VAL A 18 -34.00 32.72 9.74
C VAL A 18 -35.34 33.28 9.26
N GLN A 19 -35.61 34.56 9.58
CA GLN A 19 -36.83 35.23 9.16
C GLN A 19 -36.95 35.30 7.63
N ARG A 20 -35.86 35.65 6.94
CA ARG A 20 -35.81 35.73 5.47
C ARG A 20 -36.16 34.40 4.82
N TYR A 21 -35.56 33.30 5.27
CA TYR A 21 -35.79 31.97 4.68
C TYR A 21 -37.18 31.40 4.99
N LEU A 22 -37.73 31.71 6.16
CA LEU A 22 -39.11 31.36 6.51
C LEU A 22 -40.12 32.14 5.66
N GLN A 23 -39.93 33.46 5.49
CA GLN A 23 -40.81 34.29 4.66
C GLN A 23 -40.76 33.88 3.18
N ALA A 24 -39.59 33.45 2.70
CA ALA A 24 -39.42 32.90 1.35
C ALA A 24 -39.97 31.46 1.19
N GLY A 25 -40.48 30.84 2.25
CA GLY A 25 -41.05 29.49 2.20
C GLY A 25 -40.03 28.36 2.03
N LEU A 26 -38.74 28.62 2.22
CA LEU A 26 -37.67 27.62 2.03
C LEU A 26 -37.66 26.61 3.17
N TRP A 27 -37.90 27.09 4.40
CA TRP A 27 -37.86 26.26 5.61
C TRP A 27 -39.26 25.88 6.07
N GLY A 28 -39.60 24.61 5.91
CA GLY A 28 -40.85 24.04 6.37
C GLY A 28 -40.86 23.67 7.86
N LYS A 29 -42.05 23.35 8.37
CA LYS A 29 -42.28 22.87 9.75
C LYS A 29 -42.35 21.34 9.85
N THR A 30 -41.92 20.62 8.82
CA THR A 30 -42.04 19.16 8.76
C THR A 30 -40.67 18.53 8.94
N ARG A 31 -40.57 17.53 9.82
CA ARG A 31 -39.35 16.75 10.00
C ARG A 31 -39.13 15.79 8.84
N ILE A 32 -37.90 15.28 8.75
CA ILE A 32 -37.45 14.50 7.60
C ILE A 32 -38.24 13.18 7.49
N GLU A 33 -38.37 12.46 8.61
CA GLU A 33 -39.12 11.22 8.73
C GLU A 33 -40.63 11.42 8.51
N ASP A 34 -41.18 12.59 8.88
CA ASP A 34 -42.59 12.92 8.67
C ASP A 34 -42.92 13.14 7.19
N LEU A 35 -41.96 13.61 6.38
CA LEU A 35 -42.14 13.72 4.93
C LEU A 35 -42.33 12.33 4.29
N ILE A 36 -41.59 11.32 4.76
CA ILE A 36 -41.68 9.94 4.30
C ILE A 36 -42.97 9.29 4.81
N ALA A 37 -43.33 9.52 6.08
CA ALA A 37 -44.58 9.02 6.66
C ALA A 37 -45.82 9.53 5.89
N ARG A 38 -45.81 10.80 5.44
CA ARG A 38 -46.89 11.35 4.59
C ARG A 38 -47.01 10.63 3.26
N ARG A 39 -45.91 10.14 2.67
CA ARG A 39 -45.95 9.31 1.46
C ARG A 39 -46.51 7.93 1.73
N ALA A 40 -46.11 7.31 2.85
CA ALA A 40 -46.68 6.03 3.28
C ALA A 40 -48.19 6.09 3.53
N ALA A 41 -48.72 7.19 4.06
CA ALA A 41 -50.15 7.37 4.22
C ALA A 41 -50.92 7.44 2.88
N ARG A 42 -50.28 7.92 1.81
CA ARG A 42 -50.90 8.08 0.48
C ARG A 42 -50.71 6.87 -0.42
N ARG A 43 -49.53 6.24 -0.38
CA ARG A 43 -49.16 5.07 -1.21
C ARG A 43 -48.49 4.01 -0.36
N PRO A 44 -49.21 3.37 0.58
CA PRO A 44 -48.60 2.49 1.55
C PRO A 44 -47.93 1.26 0.93
N ASP A 45 -48.51 0.73 -0.15
CA ASP A 45 -48.07 -0.52 -0.78
C ASP A 45 -47.11 -0.28 -1.96
N ALA A 46 -46.72 0.97 -2.23
CA ALA A 46 -45.71 1.28 -3.23
C ALA A 46 -44.31 0.86 -2.75
N PRO A 47 -43.42 0.41 -3.65
CA PRO A 47 -42.05 0.06 -3.30
C PRO A 47 -41.27 1.30 -2.87
N ALA A 48 -40.64 1.24 -1.69
CA ALA A 48 -39.82 2.32 -1.14
C ALA A 48 -38.33 2.00 -1.27
N VAL A 49 -37.92 0.80 -0.85
CA VAL A 49 -36.51 0.38 -0.85
C VAL A 49 -36.41 -1.04 -1.41
N VAL A 50 -35.44 -1.27 -2.28
CA VAL A 50 -35.04 -2.59 -2.75
C VAL A 50 -33.57 -2.81 -2.36
N ASP A 51 -33.29 -3.90 -1.67
CA ASP A 51 -31.92 -4.33 -1.37
C ASP A 51 -31.78 -5.86 -1.57
N ALA A 52 -30.69 -6.45 -1.07
CA ALA A 52 -30.45 -7.89 -1.21
C ALA A 52 -31.51 -8.77 -0.51
N ALA A 53 -32.23 -8.25 0.48
CA ALA A 53 -33.29 -8.97 1.19
C ALA A 53 -34.64 -8.91 0.45
N GLY A 54 -34.80 -7.99 -0.50
CA GLY A 54 -35.98 -7.87 -1.35
C GLY A 54 -36.57 -6.46 -1.37
N THR A 55 -37.88 -6.38 -1.62
CA THR A 55 -38.61 -5.11 -1.74
C THR A 55 -39.34 -4.78 -0.45
N THR A 56 -39.07 -3.60 0.10
CA THR A 56 -39.77 -3.01 1.24
C THR A 56 -40.70 -1.90 0.75
N THR A 57 -41.97 -2.00 1.09
CA THR A 57 -42.99 -0.96 0.80
C THR A 57 -42.88 0.23 1.74
N TYR A 58 -43.51 1.36 1.39
CA TYR A 58 -43.56 2.54 2.26
C TYR A 58 -44.18 2.25 3.64
N ARG A 59 -45.26 1.47 3.69
CA ARG A 59 -45.91 1.05 4.94
C ARG A 59 -44.94 0.26 5.81
N GLN A 60 -44.25 -0.71 5.21
CA GLN A 60 -43.26 -1.52 5.91
C GLN A 60 -42.09 -0.67 6.39
N LEU A 61 -41.56 0.24 5.57
CA LEU A 61 -40.44 1.11 5.94
C LEU A 61 -40.77 2.00 7.14
N VAL A 62 -41.93 2.64 7.15
CA VAL A 62 -42.36 3.49 8.29
C VAL A 62 -42.53 2.66 9.54
N ALA A 63 -43.23 1.52 9.45
CA ALA A 63 -43.38 0.61 10.59
C ALA A 63 -42.03 0.10 11.10
N ALA A 64 -41.06 -0.10 10.21
CA ALA A 64 -39.72 -0.50 10.56
C ALA A 64 -38.95 0.63 11.28
N GLY A 65 -39.06 1.88 10.82
CA GLY A 65 -38.54 3.05 11.54
C GLY A 65 -39.15 3.23 12.94
N GLU A 66 -40.43 2.93 13.11
CA GLU A 66 -41.08 2.94 14.43
C GLU A 66 -40.54 1.86 15.36
N ARG A 67 -40.36 0.63 14.85
CA ARG A 67 -39.73 -0.45 15.63
C ARG A 67 -38.27 -0.13 15.95
N ALA A 68 -37.55 0.48 15.01
CA ALA A 68 -36.18 0.93 15.22
C ALA A 68 -36.08 1.95 16.37
N ALA A 69 -37.02 2.89 16.47
CA ALA A 69 -37.11 3.79 17.62
C ALA A 69 -37.30 3.02 18.94
N GLY A 70 -38.16 2.00 18.97
CA GLY A 70 -38.34 1.13 20.13
C GLY A 70 -37.06 0.36 20.52
N VAL A 71 -36.32 -0.16 19.54
CA VAL A 71 -35.03 -0.86 19.75
C VAL A 71 -33.99 0.07 20.36
N LEU A 72 -33.83 1.26 19.78
CA LEU A 72 -32.88 2.25 20.25
C LEU A 72 -33.23 2.71 21.69
N ALA A 73 -34.51 2.96 21.97
CA ALA A 73 -34.95 3.32 23.31
C ALA A 73 -34.71 2.20 24.34
N ALA A 74 -34.99 0.94 23.98
CA ALA A 74 -34.68 -0.22 24.82
C ALA A 74 -33.17 -0.39 25.05
N GLY A 75 -32.34 0.05 24.10
CA GLY A 75 -30.89 0.12 24.22
C GLY A 75 -30.36 1.30 25.05
N GLY A 76 -31.25 2.14 25.60
CA GLY A 76 -30.90 3.29 26.44
C GLY A 76 -30.81 4.63 25.71
N VAL A 77 -31.09 4.69 24.41
CA VAL A 77 -31.03 5.94 23.63
C VAL A 77 -32.22 6.83 23.98
N THR A 78 -31.94 8.10 24.25
CA THR A 78 -32.93 9.14 24.54
C THR A 78 -32.82 10.34 23.58
N ALA A 79 -33.80 11.25 23.63
CA ALA A 79 -33.75 12.47 22.82
C ALA A 79 -32.51 13.31 23.18
N GLY A 80 -31.80 13.81 22.16
CA GLY A 80 -30.56 14.58 22.30
C GLY A 80 -29.28 13.75 22.37
N ASP A 81 -29.37 12.42 22.52
CA ASP A 81 -28.18 11.56 22.52
C ASP A 81 -27.51 11.54 21.14
N ALA A 82 -26.19 11.70 21.10
CA ALA A 82 -25.42 11.47 19.90
C ALA A 82 -25.20 9.96 19.68
N VAL A 83 -25.67 9.44 18.54
CA VAL A 83 -25.67 8.00 18.23
C VAL A 83 -24.83 7.73 17.00
N PHE A 84 -23.72 7.01 17.13
CA PHE A 84 -22.90 6.67 15.97
C PHE A 84 -23.53 5.52 15.18
N LEU A 85 -24.04 5.80 13.98
CA LEU A 85 -24.78 4.85 13.16
C LEU A 85 -23.85 4.22 12.12
N HIS A 86 -23.30 3.04 12.43
CA HIS A 86 -22.31 2.35 11.61
C HIS A 86 -22.89 1.07 11.00
N MET A 87 -23.50 1.22 9.82
CA MET A 87 -24.27 0.16 9.17
C MET A 87 -23.95 0.08 7.67
N PRO A 88 -24.11 -1.11 7.04
CA PRO A 88 -23.97 -1.26 5.59
C PRO A 88 -25.12 -0.57 4.82
N ASN A 89 -25.04 -0.60 3.48
CA ASN A 89 -26.10 -0.10 2.60
C ASN A 89 -27.31 -1.05 2.59
N THR A 90 -28.15 -1.00 3.63
CA THR A 90 -29.35 -1.84 3.79
C THR A 90 -30.58 -1.03 4.17
N VAL A 91 -31.76 -1.61 3.99
CA VAL A 91 -33.01 -1.01 4.49
C VAL A 91 -32.99 -0.77 6.01
N ASP A 92 -32.29 -1.63 6.76
CA ASP A 92 -32.09 -1.49 8.20
C ASP A 92 -31.36 -0.20 8.56
N ALA A 93 -30.35 0.20 7.76
CA ALA A 93 -29.65 1.47 7.99
C ALA A 93 -30.58 2.68 7.80
N ILE A 94 -31.47 2.64 6.80
CA ILE A 94 -32.48 3.70 6.60
C ILE A 94 -33.45 3.74 7.77
N ALA A 95 -33.95 2.59 8.22
CA ALA A 95 -34.91 2.56 9.30
C ALA A 95 -34.31 2.89 10.66
N ALA A 96 -33.06 2.50 10.93
CA ALA A 96 -32.34 2.94 12.13
C ALA A 96 -32.16 4.46 12.14
N LEU A 97 -31.88 5.08 10.98
CA LEU A 97 -31.83 6.53 10.84
C LEU A 97 -33.21 7.17 11.11
N LEU A 98 -34.30 6.63 10.53
CA LEU A 98 -35.66 7.13 10.77
C LEU A 98 -36.11 6.93 12.22
N GLY A 99 -35.69 5.83 12.86
CA GLY A 99 -35.94 5.55 14.26
C GLY A 99 -35.21 6.51 15.19
N ALA A 100 -33.93 6.80 14.90
CA ALA A 100 -33.16 7.81 15.61
C ALA A 100 -33.79 9.20 15.48
N PHE A 101 -34.18 9.57 14.25
CA PHE A 101 -34.95 10.80 14.03
C PHE A 101 -36.21 10.80 14.86
N ARG A 102 -37.03 9.75 14.82
CA ARG A 102 -38.28 9.68 15.60
C ARG A 102 -38.06 9.84 17.11
N LEU A 103 -36.97 9.29 17.65
CA LEU A 103 -36.59 9.46 19.06
C LEU A 103 -36.14 10.88 19.42
N GLY A 104 -35.76 11.69 18.43
CA GLY A 104 -35.05 12.95 18.66
C GLY A 104 -33.59 12.73 19.03
N ALA A 105 -33.04 11.55 18.75
CA ALA A 105 -31.62 11.28 18.87
C ALA A 105 -30.86 11.92 17.70
N LEU A 106 -29.56 12.14 17.87
CA LEU A 106 -28.68 12.83 16.93
C LEU A 106 -27.71 11.82 16.28
N PRO A 107 -28.12 11.11 15.22
CA PRO A 107 -27.25 10.15 14.58
C PRO A 107 -26.02 10.82 13.97
N ILE A 108 -24.86 10.19 14.10
CA ILE A 108 -23.64 10.54 13.35
C ILE A 108 -23.60 9.61 12.14
N ALA A 109 -23.67 10.19 10.95
CA ALA A 109 -23.80 9.49 9.67
C ALA A 109 -22.49 8.79 9.27
N ALA A 110 -22.14 7.69 9.93
CA ALA A 110 -20.89 6.99 9.71
C ALA A 110 -20.87 6.21 8.40
N LEU A 111 -19.69 6.10 7.79
CA LEU A 111 -19.47 5.26 6.61
C LEU A 111 -19.14 3.83 7.05
N SER A 112 -19.72 2.84 6.37
CA SER A 112 -19.47 1.40 6.61
C SER A 112 -17.98 1.01 6.49
N THR A 113 -17.21 1.78 5.73
CA THR A 113 -15.76 1.61 5.52
C THR A 113 -14.88 2.19 6.61
N HIS A 114 -15.41 2.98 7.56
CA HIS A 114 -14.60 3.50 8.66
C HIS A 114 -14.06 2.39 9.55
N ARG A 115 -12.87 2.62 10.14
CA ARG A 115 -12.16 1.70 11.03
C ARG A 115 -11.72 2.41 12.31
N GLY A 116 -11.00 1.69 13.17
CA GLY A 116 -10.81 2.04 14.59
C GLY A 116 -10.44 3.51 14.86
N ALA A 117 -9.46 4.07 14.14
CA ALA A 117 -9.02 5.45 14.37
C ALA A 117 -10.06 6.51 13.97
N GLU A 118 -10.72 6.34 12.81
CA GLU A 118 -11.73 7.30 12.33
C GLU A 118 -12.97 7.24 13.21
N ILE A 119 -13.42 6.03 13.56
CA ILE A 119 -14.57 5.79 14.43
C ILE A 119 -14.33 6.45 15.80
N ALA A 120 -13.19 6.17 16.44
CA ALA A 120 -12.85 6.78 17.73
C ALA A 120 -12.83 8.31 17.65
N GLY A 121 -12.30 8.87 16.56
CA GLY A 121 -12.29 10.32 16.32
C GLY A 121 -13.70 10.91 16.21
N PHE A 122 -14.61 10.26 15.48
CA PHE A 122 -16.00 10.73 15.35
C PHE A 122 -16.83 10.54 16.62
N LEU A 123 -16.65 9.41 17.33
CA LEU A 123 -17.28 9.17 18.63
C LEU A 123 -16.86 10.26 19.64
N ALA A 124 -15.58 10.58 19.70
CA ALA A 124 -15.05 11.64 20.56
C ALA A 124 -15.57 13.03 20.14
N ALA A 125 -15.50 13.38 18.86
CA ALA A 125 -15.95 14.67 18.35
C ALA A 125 -17.45 14.91 18.58
N GLY A 126 -18.27 13.86 18.45
CA GLY A 126 -19.71 13.92 18.69
C GLY A 126 -20.11 13.74 20.15
N ARG A 127 -19.17 13.36 21.02
CA ARG A 127 -19.45 12.87 22.39
C ARG A 127 -20.55 11.81 22.36
N ALA A 128 -20.44 10.89 21.42
CA ALA A 128 -21.45 9.87 21.19
C ALA A 128 -21.59 8.97 22.41
N THR A 129 -22.81 8.80 22.90
CA THR A 129 -23.15 7.95 24.05
C THR A 129 -23.44 6.52 23.61
N HIS A 130 -23.88 6.35 22.36
CA HIS A 130 -24.27 5.06 21.79
C HIS A 130 -23.62 4.83 20.44
N TRP A 131 -23.37 3.56 20.13
CA TRP A 131 -22.90 3.08 18.84
C TRP A 131 -23.78 1.95 18.34
N VAL A 132 -24.51 2.20 17.26
CA VAL A 132 -25.30 1.19 16.56
C VAL A 132 -24.42 0.56 15.48
N LEU A 133 -24.18 -0.75 15.61
CA LEU A 133 -23.27 -1.48 14.74
C LEU A 133 -24.01 -2.62 14.03
N GLY A 134 -24.12 -2.51 12.71
CA GLY A 134 -24.68 -3.55 11.83
C GLY A 134 -23.63 -4.54 11.33
N ASP A 135 -24.06 -5.47 10.47
CA ASP A 135 -23.19 -6.48 9.86
C ASP A 135 -22.30 -5.85 8.77
N LEU A 136 -21.03 -5.58 9.11
CA LEU A 136 -20.04 -4.99 8.20
C LEU A 136 -19.23 -6.09 7.51
N LEU A 137 -19.18 -6.06 6.18
CA LEU A 137 -18.46 -7.05 5.38
C LEU A 137 -16.96 -7.12 5.75
N GLY A 138 -16.48 -8.34 6.01
CA GLY A 138 -15.05 -8.61 6.25
C GLY A 138 -14.50 -8.00 7.55
N VAL A 139 -15.38 -7.63 8.49
CA VAL A 139 -15.01 -7.03 9.77
C VAL A 139 -15.50 -7.93 10.89
N ASP A 140 -14.60 -8.31 11.80
CA ASP A 140 -15.01 -8.92 13.06
C ASP A 140 -15.57 -7.82 14.00
N PRO A 141 -16.87 -7.84 14.31
CA PRO A 141 -17.52 -6.79 15.08
C PRO A 141 -17.02 -6.72 16.53
N ASP A 142 -16.48 -7.81 17.11
CA ASP A 142 -15.94 -7.81 18.47
C ASP A 142 -14.54 -7.20 18.52
N THR A 143 -13.67 -7.54 17.58
CA THR A 143 -12.36 -6.89 17.44
C THR A 143 -12.52 -5.40 17.16
N LEU A 144 -13.42 -4.99 16.27
CA LEU A 144 -13.64 -3.58 15.99
C LEU A 144 -14.11 -2.80 17.23
N VAL A 145 -15.04 -3.38 18.01
CA VAL A 145 -15.52 -2.73 19.24
C VAL A 145 -14.39 -2.61 20.25
N ARG A 146 -13.62 -3.68 20.51
CA ARG A 146 -12.47 -3.62 21.43
C ARG A 146 -11.46 -2.55 21.02
N ASP A 147 -11.10 -2.51 19.74
CA ASP A 147 -10.11 -1.55 19.21
C ASP A 147 -10.56 -0.10 19.34
N VAL A 148 -11.86 0.16 19.13
CA VAL A 148 -12.45 1.49 19.26
C VAL A 148 -12.60 1.88 20.73
N THR A 149 -13.12 0.98 21.58
CA THR A 149 -13.29 1.21 23.02
C THR A 149 -11.94 1.51 23.69
N ALA A 150 -10.85 0.88 23.26
CA ALA A 150 -9.50 1.17 23.76
C ALA A 150 -8.97 2.58 23.37
N ARG A 151 -9.57 3.23 22.36
CA ARG A 151 -9.13 4.53 21.84
C ARG A 151 -10.07 5.67 22.24
N VAL A 152 -11.34 5.39 22.41
CA VAL A 152 -12.36 6.37 22.78
C VAL A 152 -12.23 6.64 24.29
N GLY A 153 -11.96 7.88 24.67
CA GLY A 153 -11.65 8.27 26.05
C GLY A 153 -12.87 8.37 26.98
N HIS A 154 -14.00 7.77 26.61
CA HIS A 154 -15.26 7.80 27.36
C HIS A 154 -16.12 6.56 27.05
N ASP A 155 -17.07 6.23 27.93
CA ASP A 155 -17.92 5.06 27.76
C ASP A 155 -18.93 5.22 26.62
N VAL A 156 -19.04 4.20 25.77
CA VAL A 156 -20.00 4.15 24.64
C VAL A 156 -20.77 2.83 24.71
N ALA A 157 -22.09 2.92 24.81
CA ALA A 157 -22.96 1.74 24.79
C ALA A 157 -23.11 1.21 23.36
N VAL A 158 -22.80 -0.07 23.13
CA VAL A 158 -22.88 -0.70 21.81
C VAL A 158 -24.21 -1.43 21.64
N ILE A 159 -25.00 -1.00 20.66
CA ILE A 159 -26.24 -1.65 20.23
C ILE A 159 -25.92 -2.49 18.99
N ARG A 160 -25.89 -3.82 19.16
CA ARG A 160 -25.66 -4.76 18.06
C ARG A 160 -26.93 -4.88 17.21
N TRP A 161 -26.82 -4.49 15.94
CA TRP A 161 -27.87 -4.61 14.93
C TRP A 161 -27.56 -5.77 13.98
N THR A 162 -27.29 -6.95 14.55
CA THR A 162 -26.86 -8.15 13.81
C THR A 162 -27.90 -9.25 13.94
N GLY A 163 -28.19 -9.95 12.84
CA GLY A 163 -29.04 -11.15 12.85
C GLY A 163 -30.52 -10.96 13.25
N ARG A 164 -31.05 -9.74 13.28
CA ARG A 164 -32.45 -9.46 13.61
C ARG A 164 -33.15 -8.68 12.49
N PRO A 165 -33.91 -9.37 11.62
CA PRO A 165 -34.85 -8.72 10.73
C PRO A 165 -35.78 -7.80 11.54
N MET A 166 -35.89 -6.54 11.13
CA MET A 166 -36.61 -5.51 11.86
C MET A 166 -38.11 -5.80 11.99
N ASP A 167 -38.68 -6.67 11.16
CA ASP A 167 -40.04 -7.21 11.26
C ASP A 167 -40.24 -8.15 12.46
N ARG A 168 -39.17 -8.65 13.10
CA ARG A 168 -39.23 -9.60 14.22
C ARG A 168 -39.09 -8.98 15.61
N ILE A 169 -38.95 -7.65 15.71
CA ILE A 169 -38.76 -6.98 17.00
C ILE A 169 -40.03 -6.26 17.44
N GLU A 170 -40.70 -6.79 18.45
CA GLU A 170 -41.83 -6.15 19.12
C GLU A 170 -41.31 -5.18 20.20
N ALA A 171 -40.96 -3.97 19.79
CA ALA A 171 -40.69 -2.86 20.71
C ALA A 171 -41.63 -1.70 20.37
N PRO A 172 -42.58 -1.32 21.26
CA PRO A 172 -43.46 -0.21 20.99
C PRO A 172 -42.64 1.09 20.89
N PRO A 173 -42.88 1.95 19.89
CA PRO A 173 -42.19 3.23 19.81
C PRO A 173 -42.59 4.09 21.02
N PRO A 174 -41.64 4.80 21.66
CA PRO A 174 -41.99 5.73 22.73
C PRO A 174 -42.87 6.87 22.21
N ALA A 175 -43.58 7.51 23.14
CA ALA A 175 -44.34 8.73 22.86
C ALA A 175 -43.41 9.82 22.32
N ARG A 176 -43.95 10.63 21.41
CA ARG A 176 -43.17 11.64 20.68
C ARG A 176 -43.33 12.99 21.38
N ASP A 177 -42.41 13.30 22.27
CA ASP A 177 -42.51 14.47 23.17
C ASP A 177 -41.76 15.72 22.68
N TRP A 178 -41.22 15.70 21.46
CA TRP A 178 -40.51 16.82 20.82
C TRP A 178 -41.06 17.05 19.40
N ALA A 179 -41.19 18.32 19.00
CA ALA A 179 -42.07 18.70 17.89
C ALA A 179 -41.47 19.64 16.84
N ASP A 180 -40.28 20.22 17.07
CA ASP A 180 -39.83 21.35 16.26
C ASP A 180 -38.86 20.95 15.13
N ALA A 181 -39.19 21.29 13.88
CA ALA A 181 -38.31 21.10 12.72
C ALA A 181 -37.10 22.06 12.72
N GLU A 182 -37.08 23.03 13.64
CA GLU A 182 -35.89 23.85 13.92
C GLU A 182 -34.78 23.07 14.63
N GLU A 183 -35.11 21.97 15.30
CA GLU A 183 -34.14 21.18 16.06
C GLU A 183 -33.14 20.45 15.16
N LEU A 184 -31.99 20.13 15.78
CA LEU A 184 -30.94 19.37 15.15
C LEU A 184 -31.43 17.95 14.84
N ALA A 185 -31.23 17.51 13.61
CA ALA A 185 -31.64 16.18 13.15
C ALA A 185 -30.50 15.17 13.28
N PHE A 186 -29.29 15.54 12.86
CA PHE A 186 -28.12 14.63 12.84
C PHE A 186 -26.82 15.38 12.60
N PHE A 187 -25.71 14.64 12.66
CA PHE A 187 -24.38 15.10 12.27
C PHE A 187 -23.92 14.42 10.97
N GLN A 188 -23.62 15.23 9.96
CA GLN A 188 -22.89 14.78 8.77
C GLN A 188 -21.37 14.91 9.00
N LEU A 189 -20.58 14.24 8.17
CA LEU A 189 -19.12 14.24 8.26
C LEU A 189 -18.50 15.21 7.25
N SER A 190 -17.47 15.95 7.67
CA SER A 190 -16.67 16.76 6.75
C SER A 190 -15.60 15.90 6.06
N GLY A 191 -15.40 16.11 4.76
CA GLY A 191 -14.36 15.44 3.96
C GLY A 191 -12.95 16.02 4.14
N GLY A 192 -12.67 16.65 5.28
CA GLY A 192 -11.55 17.57 5.49
C GLY A 192 -10.16 16.93 5.49
N THR A 193 -9.24 17.58 4.78
CA THR A 193 -7.79 17.31 4.67
C THR A 193 -6.97 17.66 5.93
N THR A 194 -7.60 17.92 7.08
CA THR A 194 -6.92 18.45 8.27
C THR A 194 -6.55 17.39 9.32
N GLY A 195 -6.83 16.10 9.06
CA GLY A 195 -6.51 15.00 9.98
C GLY A 195 -7.39 14.93 11.25
N ALA A 196 -8.38 15.81 11.38
CA ALA A 196 -9.33 15.86 12.50
C ALA A 196 -10.75 15.53 12.02
N SER A 197 -11.44 14.65 12.76
CA SER A 197 -12.82 14.24 12.54
C SER A 197 -13.80 15.36 12.89
N LYS A 198 -14.25 16.14 11.90
CA LYS A 198 -15.21 17.26 12.10
C LYS A 198 -16.65 16.81 11.84
N LEU A 199 -17.56 17.29 12.67
CA LEU A 199 -19.00 17.05 12.55
C LEU A 199 -19.75 18.30 12.09
N ILE A 200 -20.69 18.08 11.18
CA ILE A 200 -21.50 19.10 10.53
C ILE A 200 -22.93 18.98 11.07
N PRO A 201 -23.37 19.90 11.94
CA PRO A 201 -24.71 19.84 12.52
C PRO A 201 -25.77 20.20 11.47
N ARG A 202 -26.76 19.32 11.25
CA ARG A 202 -27.86 19.53 10.30
C ARG A 202 -29.20 19.54 11.02
N ALA A 203 -29.97 20.61 10.90
CA ALA A 203 -31.34 20.68 11.41
C ALA A 203 -32.36 20.12 10.41
N HIS A 204 -33.51 19.67 10.90
CA HIS A 204 -34.52 19.04 10.04
C HIS A 204 -34.96 19.96 8.88
N ARG A 205 -35.31 21.21 9.17
CA ARG A 205 -35.87 22.15 8.16
C ARG A 205 -34.90 22.52 7.05
N GLU A 206 -33.63 22.79 7.39
CA GLU A 206 -32.64 23.23 6.39
C GLU A 206 -32.15 22.04 5.55
N TYR A 207 -32.03 20.86 6.15
CA TYR A 207 -31.66 19.66 5.41
C TYR A 207 -32.81 19.18 4.53
N ALA A 208 -34.06 19.31 4.99
CA ALA A 208 -35.23 19.04 4.17
C ALA A 208 -35.28 19.94 2.93
N TYR A 209 -35.02 21.24 3.09
CA TYR A 209 -34.93 22.15 1.94
C TYR A 209 -33.90 21.66 0.90
N SER A 210 -32.72 21.21 1.36
CA SER A 210 -31.66 20.73 0.48
C SER A 210 -32.11 19.62 -0.47
N PHE A 211 -32.74 18.55 0.04
CA PHE A 211 -33.16 17.45 -0.83
C PHE A 211 -34.48 17.70 -1.57
N LEU A 212 -35.40 18.49 -1.00
CA LEU A 212 -36.64 18.85 -1.69
C LEU A 212 -36.36 19.72 -2.91
N ARG A 213 -35.47 20.72 -2.77
CA ARG A 213 -35.03 21.53 -3.90
C ARG A 213 -34.22 20.71 -4.92
N SER A 214 -33.39 19.77 -4.44
CA SER A 214 -32.67 18.84 -5.31
C SER A 214 -33.61 17.94 -6.11
N ASN A 215 -34.76 17.52 -5.55
CA ASN A 215 -35.77 16.74 -6.28
C ASN A 215 -36.30 17.52 -7.49
N GLU A 216 -36.64 18.80 -7.30
CA GLU A 216 -37.15 19.66 -8.37
C GLU A 216 -36.15 19.77 -9.53
N LEU A 217 -34.87 19.96 -9.21
CA LEU A 217 -33.79 20.13 -10.21
C LEU A 217 -33.39 18.83 -10.91
N CYS A 218 -33.50 17.70 -10.21
CA CYS A 218 -33.17 16.38 -10.75
C CYS A 218 -34.37 15.73 -11.49
N GLY A 219 -35.59 16.26 -11.32
CA GLY A 219 -36.81 15.63 -11.85
C GLY A 219 -37.20 14.37 -11.08
N VAL A 220 -37.05 14.40 -9.75
CA VAL A 220 -37.43 13.29 -8.87
C VAL A 220 -38.91 13.38 -8.52
N ASP A 221 -39.64 12.31 -8.83
CA ASP A 221 -41.06 12.17 -8.54
C ASP A 221 -41.40 10.73 -8.10
N GLU A 222 -42.69 10.42 -8.04
CA GLU A 222 -43.22 9.10 -7.66
C GLU A 222 -42.87 7.95 -8.62
N SER A 223 -42.39 8.26 -9.83
CA SER A 223 -41.93 7.30 -10.84
C SER A 223 -40.42 7.05 -10.77
N THR A 224 -39.70 7.80 -9.93
CA THR A 224 -38.25 7.69 -9.83
C THR A 224 -37.85 6.40 -9.13
N VAL A 225 -37.00 5.63 -9.79
CA VAL A 225 -36.22 4.53 -9.22
C VAL A 225 -34.74 4.92 -9.25
N LEU A 226 -34.11 5.11 -8.09
CA LEU A 226 -32.72 5.54 -7.92
C LEU A 226 -31.82 4.38 -7.46
N VAL A 227 -30.77 4.07 -8.21
CA VAL A 227 -29.74 3.09 -7.81
C VAL A 227 -28.64 3.79 -7.03
N ILE A 228 -28.32 3.29 -5.83
CA ILE A 228 -27.28 3.82 -4.93
C ILE A 228 -26.17 2.78 -4.72
N PRO A 229 -25.04 2.91 -5.44
CA PRO A 229 -23.84 2.09 -5.24
C PRO A 229 -22.80 2.73 -4.31
N LEU A 230 -23.04 3.96 -3.85
CA LEU A 230 -22.14 4.71 -2.97
C LEU A 230 -22.51 4.50 -1.49
N PRO A 231 -21.60 4.75 -0.53
CA PRO A 231 -21.92 4.66 0.90
C PRO A 231 -23.16 5.49 1.28
N LEU A 232 -24.20 4.82 1.77
CA LEU A 232 -25.56 5.36 1.91
C LEU A 232 -25.66 6.68 2.69
N THR A 233 -24.90 6.78 3.79
CA THR A 233 -24.93 7.89 4.75
C THR A 233 -24.11 9.12 4.34
N HIS A 234 -23.33 9.03 3.26
CA HIS A 234 -22.64 10.19 2.70
C HIS A 234 -23.66 11.22 2.15
N ASN A 235 -23.33 12.52 2.22
CA ASN A 235 -24.28 13.59 1.85
C ASN A 235 -24.85 13.45 0.43
N PHE A 236 -24.02 13.07 -0.55
CA PHE A 236 -24.45 12.91 -1.96
C PHE A 236 -25.57 11.87 -2.13
N PRO A 237 -25.37 10.58 -1.76
CA PRO A 237 -26.44 9.58 -1.81
C PRO A 237 -27.56 9.79 -0.78
N MET A 238 -27.39 10.68 0.22
CA MET A 238 -28.42 10.96 1.21
C MET A 238 -29.38 12.10 0.82
N SER A 239 -28.88 13.22 0.29
CA SER A 239 -29.69 14.45 0.09
C SER A 239 -29.53 15.18 -1.25
N SER A 240 -28.77 14.67 -2.21
CA SER A 240 -28.51 15.38 -3.47
C SER A 240 -28.83 14.56 -4.74
N PRO A 241 -30.12 14.25 -5.01
CA PRO A 241 -31.28 14.33 -4.11
C PRO A 241 -31.30 13.16 -3.11
N GLY A 242 -30.56 12.09 -3.42
CA GLY A 242 -30.33 10.94 -2.54
C GLY A 242 -31.59 10.19 -2.13
N PHE A 243 -31.44 9.25 -1.19
CA PHE A 243 -32.55 8.44 -0.73
C PHE A 243 -33.61 9.26 0.02
N LEU A 244 -33.24 10.31 0.75
CA LEU A 244 -34.24 11.17 1.43
C LEU A 244 -35.09 11.95 0.43
N GLY A 245 -34.47 12.47 -0.64
CA GLY A 245 -35.18 13.12 -1.73
C GLY A 245 -36.16 12.16 -2.41
N VAL A 246 -35.69 11.00 -2.86
CA VAL A 246 -36.54 10.02 -3.56
C VAL A 246 -37.67 9.51 -2.67
N LEU A 247 -37.38 9.16 -1.41
CA LEU A 247 -38.40 8.66 -0.50
C LEU A 247 -39.44 9.73 -0.14
N SER A 248 -39.03 11.00 0.03
CA SER A 248 -39.97 12.10 0.29
C SER A 248 -40.81 12.49 -0.94
N ALA A 249 -40.36 12.16 -2.15
CA ALA A 249 -41.13 12.33 -3.38
C ALA A 249 -42.13 11.19 -3.64
N GLY A 250 -41.94 10.03 -3.03
CA GLY A 250 -42.78 8.85 -3.25
C GLY A 250 -42.16 7.80 -4.19
N GLY A 251 -40.90 7.97 -4.60
CA GLY A 251 -40.19 7.04 -5.48
C GLY A 251 -39.57 5.83 -4.75
N CYS A 252 -38.71 5.10 -5.44
CA CYS A 252 -38.06 3.89 -4.96
C CYS A 252 -36.53 4.01 -5.00
N VAL A 253 -35.85 3.49 -3.97
CA VAL A 253 -34.40 3.45 -3.87
C VAL A 253 -33.91 2.00 -3.95
N VAL A 254 -32.94 1.73 -4.82
CA VAL A 254 -32.30 0.42 -4.97
C VAL A 254 -30.89 0.50 -4.40
N LEU A 255 -30.64 -0.24 -3.31
CA LEU A 255 -29.36 -0.25 -2.61
C LEU A 255 -28.47 -1.36 -3.18
N CYS A 256 -27.25 -1.01 -3.57
CA CYS A 256 -26.23 -1.99 -3.90
C CYS A 256 -25.30 -2.19 -2.70
N ALA A 257 -25.12 -3.45 -2.29
CA ALA A 257 -24.16 -3.81 -1.24
C ALA A 257 -22.71 -3.59 -1.69
N HIS A 258 -22.46 -3.68 -3.00
CA HIS A 258 -21.16 -3.48 -3.63
C HIS A 258 -21.27 -2.51 -4.80
N GLY A 259 -20.23 -1.71 -5.00
CA GLY A 259 -20.13 -0.77 -6.13
C GLY A 259 -19.56 -1.42 -7.40
N ASP A 260 -19.63 -2.73 -7.55
CA ASP A 260 -19.10 -3.38 -8.75
C ASP A 260 -20.05 -3.20 -9.96
N PRO A 261 -19.51 -3.09 -11.18
CA PRO A 261 -20.33 -2.81 -12.37
C PRO A 261 -21.40 -3.87 -12.68
N ALA A 262 -21.18 -5.14 -12.34
CA ALA A 262 -22.13 -6.20 -12.67
C ALA A 262 -23.38 -6.07 -11.80
N THR A 263 -23.20 -5.83 -10.50
CA THR A 263 -24.29 -5.56 -9.56
C THR A 263 -25.08 -4.32 -9.97
N ILE A 264 -24.41 -3.25 -10.39
CA ILE A 264 -25.08 -2.00 -10.81
C ILE A 264 -25.89 -2.20 -12.10
N CYS A 265 -25.32 -2.85 -13.13
CA CYS A 265 -26.07 -3.16 -14.36
C CYS A 265 -27.31 -4.02 -14.06
N ALA A 266 -27.16 -5.06 -13.25
CA ALA A 266 -28.27 -5.93 -12.87
C ALA A 266 -29.35 -5.15 -12.10
N ALA A 267 -28.96 -4.27 -11.19
CA ALA A 267 -29.88 -3.41 -10.45
C ALA A 267 -30.66 -2.47 -11.37
N ILE A 268 -29.98 -1.86 -12.36
CA ILE A 268 -30.63 -0.97 -13.34
C ILE A 268 -31.63 -1.74 -14.19
N GLN A 269 -31.26 -2.90 -14.73
CA GLN A 269 -32.10 -3.67 -15.64
C GLN A 269 -33.31 -4.28 -14.90
N THR A 270 -33.07 -4.92 -13.76
CA THR A 270 -34.11 -5.64 -12.99
C THR A 270 -35.17 -4.66 -12.48
N ASN A 271 -34.75 -3.51 -11.97
CA ASN A 271 -35.66 -2.54 -11.36
C ASN A 271 -36.08 -1.43 -12.33
N ARG A 272 -35.67 -1.52 -13.61
CA ARG A 272 -35.89 -0.50 -14.64
C ARG A 272 -35.50 0.90 -14.13
N ALA A 273 -34.32 1.01 -13.54
CA ALA A 273 -33.90 2.20 -12.84
C ALA A 273 -33.91 3.43 -13.74
N THR A 274 -34.35 4.55 -13.18
CA THR A 274 -34.49 5.83 -13.88
C THR A 274 -33.38 6.81 -13.53
N HIS A 275 -32.75 6.62 -12.38
CA HIS A 275 -31.70 7.50 -11.87
C HIS A 275 -30.54 6.63 -11.37
N LEU A 276 -29.32 7.07 -11.67
CA LEU A 276 -28.10 6.49 -11.13
C LEU A 276 -27.27 7.60 -10.50
N ILE A 277 -26.73 7.34 -9.31
CA ILE A 277 -25.77 8.22 -8.65
C ILE A 277 -24.38 7.58 -8.64
N GLY A 278 -23.35 8.36 -8.98
CA GLY A 278 -21.99 7.83 -9.02
C GLY A 278 -20.90 8.89 -9.03
N VAL A 279 -19.69 8.44 -8.78
CA VAL A 279 -18.46 9.22 -8.96
C VAL A 279 -17.88 8.97 -10.36
N PRO A 280 -17.09 9.90 -10.93
CA PRO A 280 -16.57 9.76 -12.29
C PRO A 280 -15.89 8.41 -12.59
N PRO A 281 -14.98 7.88 -11.75
CA PRO A 281 -14.32 6.59 -12.04
C PRO A 281 -15.31 5.42 -12.10
N LEU A 282 -16.30 5.40 -11.19
CA LEU A 282 -17.31 4.35 -11.15
C LEU A 282 -18.16 4.33 -12.41
N ILE A 283 -18.60 5.49 -12.88
CA ILE A 283 -19.44 5.59 -14.09
C ILE A 283 -18.64 5.17 -15.34
N GLN A 284 -17.35 5.52 -15.41
CA GLN A 284 -16.51 5.07 -16.53
C GLN A 284 -16.37 3.55 -16.60
N VAL A 285 -16.05 2.91 -15.46
CA VAL A 285 -15.94 1.45 -15.39
C VAL A 285 -17.29 0.77 -15.66
N LEU A 286 -18.39 1.37 -15.22
CA LEU A 286 -19.73 0.90 -15.51
C LEU A 286 -20.03 0.91 -17.02
N LEU A 287 -19.73 2.01 -17.72
CA LEU A 287 -19.93 2.12 -19.16
C LEU A 287 -19.10 1.08 -19.92
N ASP A 288 -17.81 0.94 -19.58
CA ASP A 288 -16.92 -0.06 -20.19
C ASP A 288 -17.45 -1.49 -19.97
N SER A 289 -17.96 -1.77 -18.77
CA SER A 289 -18.55 -3.05 -18.40
C SER A 289 -19.87 -3.33 -19.12
N ALA A 290 -20.76 -2.32 -19.20
CA ALA A 290 -22.06 -2.41 -19.84
C ALA A 290 -21.91 -2.70 -21.33
N ALA A 291 -20.99 -1.99 -22.00
CA ALA A 291 -20.66 -2.22 -23.41
C ALA A 291 -20.19 -3.67 -23.66
N ARG A 292 -19.26 -4.18 -22.84
CA ARG A 292 -18.77 -5.57 -22.95
C ARG A 292 -19.85 -6.63 -22.71
N ARG A 293 -20.83 -6.33 -21.85
CA ARG A 293 -21.91 -7.26 -21.46
C ARG A 293 -23.17 -7.13 -22.31
N GLY A 294 -23.26 -6.12 -23.18
CA GLY A 294 -24.51 -5.77 -23.86
C GLY A 294 -25.63 -5.37 -22.88
N ALA A 295 -25.27 -4.75 -21.74
CA ALA A 295 -26.26 -4.35 -20.74
C ALA A 295 -27.07 -3.13 -21.22
N ASP A 296 -28.38 -3.18 -21.00
CA ASP A 296 -29.31 -2.10 -21.39
C ASP A 296 -29.46 -1.07 -20.26
N LEU A 297 -28.98 0.15 -20.52
CA LEU A 297 -29.04 1.27 -19.58
C LEU A 297 -30.07 2.34 -19.99
N ARG A 298 -30.89 2.10 -21.02
CA ARG A 298 -31.78 3.11 -21.64
C ARG A 298 -32.93 3.56 -20.74
N THR A 299 -33.21 2.87 -19.64
CA THR A 299 -34.24 3.30 -18.68
C THR A 299 -33.80 4.52 -17.87
N LEU A 300 -32.50 4.81 -17.83
CA LEU A 300 -31.96 5.96 -17.12
C LEU A 300 -32.43 7.28 -17.79
N ARG A 301 -33.05 8.14 -16.98
CA ARG A 301 -33.45 9.52 -17.29
C ARG A 301 -32.45 10.54 -16.76
N ARG A 302 -31.66 10.17 -15.75
CA ARG A 302 -30.59 10.98 -15.15
C ARG A 302 -29.44 10.12 -14.66
N VAL A 303 -28.22 10.57 -14.92
CA VAL A 303 -27.00 10.03 -14.33
C VAL A 303 -26.32 11.17 -13.58
N LEU A 304 -26.47 11.14 -12.26
CA LEU A 304 -25.96 12.14 -11.35
C LEU A 304 -24.49 11.85 -11.06
N VAL A 305 -23.60 12.67 -11.62
CA VAL A 305 -22.15 12.48 -11.46
C VAL A 305 -21.58 13.59 -10.61
N GLY A 306 -21.00 13.23 -9.48
CA GLY A 306 -20.53 14.21 -8.51
C GLY A 306 -19.48 13.70 -7.56
N GLY A 307 -19.12 14.56 -6.60
CA GLY A 307 -18.14 14.25 -5.57
C GLY A 307 -16.68 14.39 -6.01
N ALA A 308 -16.35 14.24 -7.29
CA ALA A 308 -15.04 14.59 -7.83
C ALA A 308 -15.21 15.41 -9.11
N ARG A 309 -14.14 16.10 -9.51
CA ARG A 309 -14.11 16.85 -10.76
C ARG A 309 -14.33 15.90 -11.93
N LEU A 310 -15.26 16.25 -12.83
CA LEU A 310 -15.54 15.51 -14.04
C LEU A 310 -14.92 16.26 -15.21
N SER A 311 -13.99 15.63 -15.93
CA SER A 311 -13.37 16.28 -17.09
C SER A 311 -14.40 16.43 -18.22
N PRO A 312 -14.29 17.49 -19.05
CA PRO A 312 -15.18 17.66 -20.19
C PRO A 312 -15.16 16.49 -21.18
N ALA A 313 -14.01 15.82 -21.32
CA ALA A 313 -13.89 14.63 -22.17
C ALA A 313 -14.75 13.46 -21.65
N VAL A 314 -14.65 13.16 -20.35
CA VAL A 314 -15.44 12.09 -19.73
C VAL A 314 -16.92 12.47 -19.67
N ALA A 315 -17.24 13.75 -19.40
CA ALA A 315 -18.61 14.25 -19.44
C ALA A 315 -19.25 14.08 -20.83
N ARG A 316 -18.55 14.46 -21.91
CA ARG A 316 -19.02 14.25 -23.29
C ARG A 316 -19.22 12.78 -23.61
N ARG A 317 -18.34 11.91 -23.11
CA ARG A 317 -18.50 10.45 -23.26
C ARG A 317 -19.78 9.95 -22.58
N ILE A 318 -19.95 10.25 -21.29
CA ILE A 318 -21.13 9.81 -20.52
C ILE A 318 -22.42 10.35 -21.17
N HIS A 319 -22.42 11.63 -21.55
CA HIS A 319 -23.57 12.22 -22.21
C HIS A 319 -23.80 11.64 -23.61
N GLY A 320 -22.75 11.35 -24.38
CA GLY A 320 -22.87 10.72 -25.70
C GLY A 320 -23.42 9.29 -25.65
N GLU A 321 -23.05 8.51 -24.63
CA GLU A 321 -23.49 7.13 -24.46
C GLU A 321 -24.88 7.02 -23.80
N LEU A 322 -25.23 7.93 -22.87
CA LEU A 322 -26.46 7.83 -22.07
C LEU A 322 -27.48 8.97 -22.27
N GLY A 323 -27.08 10.11 -22.84
CA GLY A 323 -27.94 11.27 -23.12
C GLY A 323 -28.48 12.03 -21.90
N CYS A 324 -28.15 11.60 -20.68
CA CYS A 324 -28.81 12.07 -19.46
C CYS A 324 -27.85 12.43 -18.31
N LEU A 325 -26.62 12.84 -18.64
CA LEU A 325 -25.66 13.34 -17.65
C LEU A 325 -26.19 14.59 -16.94
N GLN A 326 -26.06 14.61 -15.62
CA GLN A 326 -26.22 15.81 -14.80
C GLN A 326 -25.04 15.89 -13.81
N GLN A 327 -24.25 16.96 -13.88
CA GLN A 327 -23.15 17.16 -12.93
C GLN A 327 -23.70 17.67 -11.60
N VAL A 328 -23.12 17.17 -10.50
CA VAL A 328 -23.45 17.57 -9.13
C VAL A 328 -22.19 17.97 -8.39
N TYR A 329 -22.04 19.26 -8.14
CA TYR A 329 -20.97 19.80 -7.30
C TYR A 329 -21.55 20.19 -5.95
N GLY A 330 -21.10 19.52 -4.89
CA GLY A 330 -21.59 19.86 -3.57
C GLY A 330 -20.71 19.35 -2.45
N MET A 331 -20.99 19.90 -1.27
CA MET A 331 -20.25 19.62 -0.05
C MET A 331 -21.20 19.39 1.12
N ALA A 332 -20.75 18.64 2.11
CA ALA A 332 -21.59 18.27 3.25
C ALA A 332 -21.97 19.50 4.09
N GLU A 333 -21.13 20.54 4.06
CA GLU A 333 -21.30 21.80 4.78
C GLU A 333 -22.43 22.67 4.22
N GLY A 334 -22.85 22.46 2.98
CA GLY A 334 -23.83 23.33 2.36
C GLY A 334 -23.94 23.19 0.86
N LEU A 335 -23.49 24.24 0.16
CA LEU A 335 -23.70 24.50 -1.28
C LEU A 335 -23.76 23.22 -2.12
N VAL A 336 -24.82 23.11 -2.93
CA VAL A 336 -24.96 22.11 -3.99
C VAL A 336 -25.35 22.82 -5.28
N CYS A 337 -24.63 22.51 -6.35
CA CYS A 337 -24.83 23.02 -7.69
C CYS A 337 -25.21 21.87 -8.63
N TYR A 338 -26.09 22.18 -9.58
CA TYR A 338 -26.55 21.24 -10.59
C TYR A 338 -26.47 21.87 -11.98
N THR A 339 -26.04 21.09 -12.97
CA THR A 339 -26.33 21.42 -14.37
C THR A 339 -27.82 21.19 -14.62
N SER A 340 -28.45 22.02 -15.46
CA SER A 340 -29.83 21.83 -15.87
C SER A 340 -29.91 20.81 -17.01
N PRO A 341 -30.94 19.94 -17.04
CA PRO A 341 -31.25 19.12 -18.22
C PRO A 341 -31.56 19.95 -19.48
N THR A 342 -31.86 21.24 -19.31
CA THR A 342 -32.14 22.19 -20.40
C THR A 342 -30.92 23.04 -20.79
N ASP A 343 -29.80 22.89 -20.09
CA ASP A 343 -28.56 23.57 -20.48
C ASP A 343 -28.08 23.00 -21.82
N ASP A 344 -27.38 23.81 -22.61
CA ASP A 344 -26.70 23.30 -23.79
C ASP A 344 -25.62 22.28 -23.40
N LEU A 345 -25.22 21.45 -24.37
CA LEU A 345 -24.23 20.41 -24.15
C LEU A 345 -22.92 20.96 -23.60
N ASP A 346 -22.49 22.14 -24.06
CA ASP A 346 -21.20 22.72 -23.66
C ASP A 346 -21.23 23.08 -22.17
N THR A 347 -22.32 23.70 -21.71
CA THR A 347 -22.56 24.02 -20.31
C THR A 347 -22.60 22.75 -19.44
N ILE A 348 -23.31 21.70 -19.89
CA ILE A 348 -23.41 20.42 -19.16
C ILE A 348 -22.04 19.76 -18.99
N VAL A 349 -21.17 19.81 -20.00
CA VAL A 349 -19.89 19.09 -19.99
C VAL A 349 -18.72 19.91 -19.46
N THR A 350 -18.79 21.25 -19.49
CA THR A 350 -17.67 22.13 -19.08
C THR A 350 -17.87 22.78 -17.72
N THR A 351 -19.09 22.81 -17.18
CA THR A 351 -19.39 23.43 -15.89
C THR A 351 -19.87 22.40 -14.87
N GLN A 352 -19.88 22.80 -13.60
CA GLN A 352 -20.48 22.06 -12.49
C GLN A 352 -21.85 22.62 -12.12
N GLY A 353 -22.44 23.41 -13.02
CA GLY A 353 -23.78 23.95 -12.89
C GLY A 353 -23.89 25.12 -11.92
N ARG A 354 -25.13 25.41 -11.51
CA ARG A 354 -25.49 26.60 -10.75
C ARG A 354 -25.96 26.22 -9.34
N PRO A 355 -25.77 27.10 -8.34
CA PRO A 355 -26.33 26.90 -7.00
C PRO A 355 -27.82 26.55 -7.06
N MET A 356 -28.24 25.55 -6.27
CA MET A 356 -29.61 25.07 -6.34
C MET A 356 -30.65 26.06 -5.82
N SER A 357 -30.24 27.02 -4.99
CA SER A 357 -31.11 28.03 -4.39
C SER A 357 -30.78 29.43 -4.91
N ALA A 358 -31.81 30.20 -5.27
CA ALA A 358 -31.65 31.62 -5.55
C ALA A 358 -31.20 32.45 -4.32
N PHE A 359 -31.28 31.86 -3.12
CA PHE A 359 -30.82 32.45 -1.86
C PHE A 359 -29.40 32.02 -1.49
N ASP A 360 -28.72 31.24 -2.33
CA ASP A 360 -27.29 31.01 -2.16
C ASP A 360 -26.52 32.27 -2.55
N GLU A 361 -25.82 32.83 -1.58
CA GLU A 361 -24.87 33.90 -1.76
C GLU A 361 -23.51 33.29 -2.07
N VAL A 362 -23.01 33.56 -3.27
CA VAL A 362 -21.75 33.03 -3.79
C VAL A 362 -20.81 34.19 -4.09
N ARG A 363 -19.61 34.14 -3.54
CA ARG A 363 -18.50 35.05 -3.83
C ARG A 363 -17.31 34.27 -4.36
N VAL A 364 -16.61 34.84 -5.33
CA VAL A 364 -15.35 34.30 -5.85
C VAL A 364 -14.27 35.32 -5.51
N VAL A 365 -13.56 35.09 -4.41
CA VAL A 365 -12.67 36.10 -3.85
C VAL A 365 -11.26 35.96 -4.42
N ALA A 366 -10.65 37.08 -4.78
CA ALA A 366 -9.26 37.10 -5.24
C ALA A 366 -8.31 36.46 -4.21
N VAL A 367 -7.37 35.68 -4.72
CA VAL A 367 -6.33 35.01 -3.94
C VAL A 367 -4.96 35.55 -4.32
N ASP A 368 -4.01 35.51 -3.38
CA ASP A 368 -2.61 35.84 -3.66
C ASP A 368 -1.88 34.73 -4.45
N ASP A 369 -0.61 34.96 -4.78
CA ASP A 369 0.23 34.01 -5.54
C ASP A 369 0.48 32.66 -4.82
N ALA A 370 0.14 32.58 -3.52
CA ALA A 370 0.18 31.37 -2.71
C ALA A 370 -1.21 30.72 -2.55
N GLY A 371 -2.24 31.27 -3.20
CA GLY A 371 -3.63 30.86 -3.11
C GLY A 371 -4.33 31.36 -1.85
N ALA A 372 -3.65 31.98 -0.89
CA ALA A 372 -4.33 32.49 0.29
C ALA A 372 -5.23 33.67 -0.09
N GLY A 373 -6.44 33.74 0.48
CA GLY A 373 -7.30 34.91 0.30
C GLY A 373 -6.56 36.17 0.74
N LEU A 374 -6.61 37.23 -0.07
CA LEU A 374 -5.91 38.49 0.20
C LEU A 374 -6.23 39.01 1.62
N VAL A 375 -5.21 39.47 2.34
CA VAL A 375 -5.37 40.05 3.68
C VAL A 375 -6.05 41.42 3.54
N GLY A 376 -7.35 41.50 3.84
CA GLY A 376 -8.14 42.72 3.75
C GLY A 376 -9.62 42.47 3.46
N THR A 377 -10.31 43.49 2.95
CA THR A 377 -11.71 43.37 2.46
C THR A 377 -11.75 42.41 1.27
N PRO A 378 -12.63 41.39 1.26
CA PRO A 378 -12.78 40.48 0.13
C PRO A 378 -13.08 41.26 -1.16
N VAL A 379 -12.25 41.07 -2.19
CA VAL A 379 -12.51 41.59 -3.54
C VAL A 379 -13.08 40.46 -4.36
N ASP A 380 -14.35 40.56 -4.74
CA ASP A 380 -14.99 39.63 -5.68
C ASP A 380 -14.36 39.83 -7.06
N VAL A 381 -13.94 38.75 -7.69
CA VAL A 381 -13.33 38.79 -9.02
C VAL A 381 -14.42 38.98 -10.09
N GLY A 382 -14.04 39.47 -11.26
CA GLY A 382 -14.95 39.63 -12.39
C GLY A 382 -15.53 38.30 -12.86
N ALA A 383 -16.65 38.35 -13.60
CA ALA A 383 -17.19 37.15 -14.24
C ALA A 383 -16.12 36.48 -15.13
N GLY A 384 -15.94 35.18 -14.98
CA GLY A 384 -14.91 34.42 -15.69
C GLY A 384 -13.51 34.45 -15.06
N GLU A 385 -13.28 35.24 -14.01
CA GLU A 385 -12.03 35.21 -13.27
C GLU A 385 -12.01 34.09 -12.22
N VAL A 386 -10.80 33.67 -11.82
CA VAL A 386 -10.58 32.58 -10.86
C VAL A 386 -10.35 33.15 -9.46
N GLY A 387 -11.00 32.56 -8.46
CA GLY A 387 -10.77 32.90 -7.05
C GLY A 387 -11.26 31.82 -6.08
N GLU A 388 -11.10 32.07 -4.78
CA GLU A 388 -11.59 31.21 -3.71
C GLU A 388 -13.11 31.29 -3.62
N LEU A 389 -13.78 30.13 -3.69
CA LEU A 389 -15.21 30.06 -3.51
C LEU A 389 -15.60 30.21 -2.03
N GLN A 390 -16.38 31.25 -1.76
CA GLN A 390 -16.97 31.53 -0.46
C GLN A 390 -18.50 31.54 -0.58
N VAL A 391 -19.18 30.83 0.32
CA VAL A 391 -20.61 30.53 0.18
C VAL A 391 -21.38 30.75 1.47
N ARG A 392 -22.61 31.23 1.35
CA ARG A 392 -23.58 31.32 2.43
C ARG A 392 -24.97 31.06 1.86
N GLY A 393 -25.86 30.43 2.62
CA GLY A 393 -27.20 30.17 2.13
C GLY A 393 -28.10 29.46 3.14
N PRO A 394 -29.33 29.09 2.74
CA PRO A 394 -30.37 28.51 3.60
C PRO A 394 -30.13 27.04 4.00
N TYR A 395 -29.09 26.40 3.50
CA TYR A 395 -28.72 25.03 3.87
C TYR A 395 -27.20 24.86 4.05
N THR A 396 -26.48 25.98 4.15
CA THR A 396 -25.04 26.05 4.44
C THR A 396 -24.84 26.37 5.91
N ILE A 397 -24.12 25.51 6.63
CA ILE A 397 -23.89 25.66 8.07
C ILE A 397 -23.21 27.00 8.43
N ARG A 398 -23.31 27.40 9.69
CA ARG A 398 -22.62 28.58 10.24
C ARG A 398 -21.40 28.24 11.10
N GLY A 399 -21.18 26.96 11.37
CA GLY A 399 -20.07 26.47 12.17
C GLY A 399 -20.07 24.94 12.26
N TYR A 400 -18.91 24.36 12.52
CA TYR A 400 -18.79 22.94 12.86
C TYR A 400 -19.20 22.71 14.32
N TYR A 401 -19.70 21.52 14.63
CA TYR A 401 -20.08 21.15 16.00
C TYR A 401 -18.85 21.13 16.92
N PHE A 402 -18.91 21.87 18.03
CA PHE A 402 -17.79 22.09 18.96
C PHE A 402 -16.49 22.53 18.26
N GLY A 403 -16.58 23.30 17.18
CA GLY A 403 -15.40 23.76 16.43
C GLY A 403 -14.44 24.60 17.28
N GLY A 404 -13.14 24.29 17.22
CA GLY A 404 -12.09 25.09 17.84
C GLY A 404 -11.71 26.32 17.00
N PRO A 405 -10.64 27.05 17.37
CA PRO A 405 -10.19 28.24 16.63
C PRO A 405 -9.87 27.97 15.15
N ARG A 406 -9.37 26.77 14.82
CA ARG A 406 -9.06 26.37 13.44
C ARG A 406 -10.31 26.14 12.60
N GLU A 407 -11.36 25.58 13.20
CA GLU A 407 -12.66 25.36 12.56
C GLU A 407 -13.37 26.69 12.32
N HIS A 408 -13.29 27.62 13.27
CA HIS A 408 -13.81 28.98 13.12
C HIS A 408 -13.15 29.74 11.95
N ALA A 409 -11.85 29.51 11.70
CA ALA A 409 -11.15 30.11 10.56
C ALA A 409 -11.66 29.61 9.18
N SER A 410 -12.49 28.57 9.15
CA SER A 410 -13.18 28.15 7.91
C SER A 410 -14.37 29.05 7.54
N PHE A 411 -14.70 30.02 8.39
CA PHE A 411 -15.76 30.98 8.17
C PHE A 411 -15.20 32.40 8.21
N THR A 412 -15.69 33.27 7.33
CA THR A 412 -15.38 34.69 7.38
C THR A 412 -16.13 35.37 8.53
N PRO A 413 -15.67 36.54 9.00
CA PRO A 413 -16.38 37.30 10.04
C PRO A 413 -17.84 37.63 9.69
N ASP A 414 -18.16 37.77 8.40
CA ASP A 414 -19.52 38.03 7.89
C ASP A 414 -20.31 36.75 7.55
N GLY A 415 -19.78 35.58 7.92
CA GLY A 415 -20.51 34.31 7.95
C GLY A 415 -20.52 33.52 6.64
N PHE A 416 -19.60 33.80 5.71
CA PHE A 416 -19.37 32.95 4.54
C PHE A 416 -18.49 31.77 4.91
N TYR A 417 -18.87 30.58 4.48
CA TYR A 417 -18.04 29.40 4.55
C TYR A 417 -17.00 29.42 3.42
N ARG A 418 -15.73 29.24 3.79
CA ARG A 418 -14.60 29.10 2.86
C ARG A 418 -14.48 27.64 2.44
N THR A 419 -14.81 27.38 1.17
CA THR A 419 -14.83 26.01 0.65
C THR A 419 -13.43 25.41 0.47
N GLY A 420 -12.42 26.27 0.25
CA GLY A 420 -11.07 25.89 -0.16
C GLY A 420 -10.97 25.45 -1.64
N ASP A 421 -12.05 25.52 -2.39
CA ASP A 421 -12.07 25.26 -3.83
C ASP A 421 -11.79 26.58 -4.58
N LEU A 422 -10.96 26.48 -5.62
CA LEU A 422 -10.77 27.56 -6.59
C LEU A 422 -11.75 27.34 -7.73
N VAL A 423 -12.52 28.37 -8.02
CA VAL A 423 -13.56 28.30 -9.06
C VAL A 423 -13.53 29.52 -9.95
N ARG A 424 -14.12 29.35 -11.13
CA ARG A 424 -14.59 30.41 -11.99
C ARG A 424 -16.11 30.45 -11.92
N ARG A 425 -16.68 31.65 -11.89
CA ARG A 425 -18.13 31.86 -12.04
C ARG A 425 -18.40 32.65 -13.30
N ASP A 426 -19.23 32.12 -14.20
CA ASP A 426 -19.61 32.82 -15.43
C ASP A 426 -20.79 33.78 -15.23
N GLU A 427 -21.15 34.52 -16.29
CA GLU A 427 -22.26 35.48 -16.28
C GLU A 427 -23.63 34.82 -16.03
N THR A 428 -23.77 33.53 -16.35
CA THR A 428 -24.98 32.74 -16.07
C THR A 428 -25.02 32.23 -14.63
N GLY A 429 -23.96 32.47 -13.86
CA GLY A 429 -23.79 32.00 -12.50
C GLY A 429 -23.34 30.54 -12.39
N SER A 430 -22.97 29.90 -13.49
CA SER A 430 -22.42 28.54 -13.47
C SER A 430 -21.02 28.55 -12.88
N ILE A 431 -20.73 27.52 -12.10
CA ILE A 431 -19.46 27.34 -11.41
C ILE A 431 -18.63 26.33 -12.18
N THR A 432 -17.37 26.66 -12.43
CA THR A 432 -16.36 25.72 -12.93
C THR A 432 -15.25 25.59 -11.91
N VAL A 433 -15.08 24.39 -11.36
CA VAL A 433 -14.00 24.09 -10.41
C VAL A 433 -12.70 23.97 -11.18
N VAL A 434 -11.77 24.88 -10.91
CA VAL A 434 -10.44 24.92 -11.56
C VAL A 434 -9.37 24.24 -10.74
N GLY A 435 -9.60 24.08 -9.43
CA GLY A 435 -8.67 23.41 -8.54
C GLY A 435 -9.01 23.64 -7.08
N ARG A 436 -8.01 23.49 -6.23
CA ARG A 436 -8.10 23.78 -4.81
C ARG A 436 -6.95 24.66 -4.40
N THR A 437 -7.24 25.57 -3.48
CA THR A 437 -6.29 26.54 -2.97
C THR A 437 -5.01 25.92 -2.40
N LYS A 438 -5.11 24.66 -1.92
CA LYS A 438 -4.00 23.91 -1.31
C LYS A 438 -3.37 22.86 -2.24
N GLU A 439 -3.72 22.84 -3.53
CA GLU A 439 -3.37 21.75 -4.47
C GLU A 439 -2.68 22.26 -5.76
N GLN A 440 -2.13 23.48 -5.78
CA GLN A 440 -1.36 24.03 -6.90
C GLN A 440 0.08 23.49 -6.90
N ILE A 441 0.61 23.13 -8.08
CA ILE A 441 2.02 22.73 -8.25
C ILE A 441 2.85 23.96 -8.62
N ASN A 442 3.94 24.21 -7.91
CA ASN A 442 4.90 25.28 -8.17
C ASN A 442 6.18 24.71 -8.81
N ARG A 443 6.17 24.61 -10.13
CA ARG A 443 7.27 24.04 -10.93
C ARG A 443 8.23 25.12 -11.42
N GLY A 444 9.29 25.36 -10.66
CA GLY A 444 10.36 26.31 -11.01
C GLY A 444 9.91 27.76 -10.99
N GLY A 445 8.91 28.10 -10.15
CA GLY A 445 8.24 29.40 -10.13
C GLY A 445 6.96 29.45 -10.97
N GLU A 446 6.79 28.51 -11.90
CA GLU A 446 5.60 28.42 -12.75
C GLU A 446 4.48 27.64 -12.07
N LYS A 447 3.28 28.19 -12.09
CA LYS A 447 2.11 27.60 -11.43
C LYS A 447 1.37 26.67 -12.36
N VAL A 448 1.28 25.40 -11.97
CA VAL A 448 0.56 24.36 -12.71
C VAL A 448 -0.63 23.89 -11.88
N ALA A 449 -1.83 24.03 -12.45
CA ALA A 449 -3.03 23.46 -11.86
C ALA A 449 -3.12 21.97 -12.27
N PRO A 450 -3.05 21.01 -11.32
CA PRO A 450 -3.13 19.58 -11.66
C PRO A 450 -4.34 19.23 -12.53
N ALA A 451 -5.49 19.84 -12.23
CA ALA A 451 -6.75 19.61 -12.92
C ALA A 451 -6.70 19.94 -14.43
N GLU A 452 -5.93 20.96 -14.82
CA GLU A 452 -5.77 21.35 -16.23
C GLU A 452 -5.00 20.27 -17.01
N VAL A 453 -3.99 19.69 -16.38
CA VAL A 453 -3.15 18.64 -16.96
C VAL A 453 -3.88 17.29 -16.97
N GLU A 454 -4.61 16.96 -15.92
CA GLU A 454 -5.50 15.79 -15.84
C GLU A 454 -6.53 15.78 -16.97
N ASP A 455 -7.18 16.92 -17.22
CA ASP A 455 -8.15 17.04 -18.31
C ASP A 455 -7.56 16.81 -19.70
N ALA A 456 -6.35 17.31 -19.91
CA ALA A 456 -5.65 17.14 -21.17
C ALA A 456 -5.23 15.67 -21.37
N LEU A 457 -4.85 14.97 -20.30
CA LEU A 457 -4.57 13.52 -20.32
C LEU A 457 -5.83 12.69 -20.59
N LEU A 458 -6.96 13.03 -19.95
CA LEU A 458 -8.23 12.30 -20.09
C LEU A 458 -8.85 12.43 -21.50
N ARG A 459 -8.39 13.37 -22.31
CA ARG A 459 -8.75 13.47 -23.75
C ARG A 459 -8.03 12.44 -24.62
N HIS A 460 -7.01 11.76 -24.10
CA HIS A 460 -6.31 10.72 -24.83
C HIS A 460 -7.17 9.45 -24.90
N PRO A 461 -7.38 8.84 -26.08
CA PRO A 461 -8.31 7.71 -26.24
C PRO A 461 -7.91 6.48 -25.40
N GLY A 462 -6.60 6.28 -25.20
CA GLY A 462 -6.09 5.22 -24.35
C GLY A 462 -6.20 5.48 -22.84
N VAL A 463 -6.46 6.70 -22.37
CA VAL A 463 -6.45 7.00 -20.93
C VAL A 463 -7.84 6.83 -20.33
N HIS A 464 -7.96 5.98 -19.31
CA HIS A 464 -9.19 5.75 -18.53
C HIS A 464 -9.33 6.73 -17.36
N ASP A 465 -8.25 6.96 -16.60
CA ASP A 465 -8.24 7.91 -15.49
C ASP A 465 -6.85 8.57 -15.35
N ALA A 466 -6.79 9.75 -14.74
CA ALA A 466 -5.52 10.45 -14.52
C ALA A 466 -5.53 11.28 -13.22
N CYS A 467 -4.40 11.30 -12.52
CA CYS A 467 -4.17 12.14 -11.35
C CYS A 467 -2.81 12.82 -11.47
N VAL A 468 -2.78 14.13 -11.37
CA VAL A 468 -1.56 14.93 -11.42
C VAL A 468 -1.25 15.44 -10.01
N VAL A 469 0.01 15.34 -9.63
CA VAL A 469 0.50 15.75 -8.31
C VAL A 469 1.81 16.51 -8.43
N ALA A 470 2.07 17.38 -7.47
CA ALA A 470 3.41 17.91 -7.21
C ALA A 470 4.27 16.79 -6.63
N GLU A 471 5.48 16.62 -7.14
CA GLU A 471 6.53 15.86 -6.48
C GLU A 471 7.71 16.80 -6.21
N ALA A 472 8.35 16.71 -5.05
CA ALA A 472 9.50 17.57 -4.76
C ALA A 472 10.63 17.31 -5.78
N ASP A 473 11.25 18.38 -6.27
CA ASP A 473 12.34 18.33 -7.25
C ASP A 473 13.43 19.33 -6.83
N GLU A 474 14.69 18.89 -6.80
CA GLU A 474 15.81 19.69 -6.28
C GLU A 474 16.11 20.93 -7.14
N LEU A 475 15.75 20.91 -8.43
CA LEU A 475 16.00 22.01 -9.36
C LEU A 475 14.76 22.90 -9.54
N LEU A 476 13.59 22.29 -9.63
CA LEU A 476 12.32 22.97 -9.92
C LEU A 476 11.52 23.30 -8.64
N GLY A 477 11.96 22.87 -7.46
CA GLY A 477 11.17 22.93 -6.23
C GLY A 477 10.08 21.86 -6.22
N GLU A 478 9.16 21.93 -7.17
CA GLU A 478 8.18 20.88 -7.46
C GLU A 478 8.24 20.51 -8.95
N ARG A 479 8.01 19.24 -9.29
CA ARG A 479 7.81 18.77 -10.65
C ARG A 479 6.40 18.22 -10.82
N VAL A 480 5.87 18.32 -12.04
CA VAL A 480 4.52 17.87 -12.38
C VAL A 480 4.55 16.40 -12.73
N VAL A 481 3.88 15.56 -11.94
CA VAL A 481 3.85 14.10 -12.16
C VAL A 481 2.44 13.63 -12.45
N ALA A 482 2.25 12.95 -13.58
CA ALA A 482 0.98 12.40 -14.02
C ALA A 482 0.90 10.89 -13.77
N TYR A 483 -0.02 10.45 -12.93
CA TYR A 483 -0.43 9.07 -12.80
C TYR A 483 -1.55 8.80 -13.79
N VAL A 484 -1.43 7.75 -14.59
CA VAL A 484 -2.32 7.48 -15.72
C VAL A 484 -2.78 6.04 -15.66
N VAL A 485 -4.11 5.83 -15.65
CA VAL A 485 -4.74 4.52 -15.75
C VAL A 485 -5.07 4.25 -17.22
N PRO A 486 -4.54 3.18 -17.83
CA PRO A 486 -4.89 2.81 -19.20
C PRO A 486 -6.33 2.32 -19.31
N ARG A 487 -6.96 2.56 -20.45
CA ARG A 487 -8.26 2.04 -20.84
C ARG A 487 -8.11 0.61 -21.36
N ALA A 488 -8.83 -0.34 -20.75
CA ALA A 488 -8.81 -1.73 -21.19
C ALA A 488 -9.45 -1.85 -22.60
N THR A 489 -8.73 -2.44 -23.54
CA THR A 489 -9.29 -2.78 -24.86
C THR A 489 -10.18 -4.02 -24.73
N ALA A 490 -11.37 -3.97 -25.34
CA ALA A 490 -12.13 -5.19 -25.54
C ALA A 490 -11.33 -6.11 -26.50
N PRO A 491 -11.22 -7.42 -26.23
CA PRO A 491 -10.72 -8.34 -27.23
C PRO A 491 -11.67 -8.27 -28.44
N SER A 492 -11.12 -7.96 -29.62
CA SER A 492 -11.88 -7.95 -30.86
C SER A 492 -12.40 -9.36 -31.12
N SER A 493 -13.70 -9.58 -30.91
CA SER A 493 -14.40 -10.71 -31.47
C SER A 493 -14.53 -10.50 -32.97
N SER A 494 -13.53 -10.96 -33.72
CA SER A 494 -13.61 -11.07 -35.19
C SER A 494 -12.95 -12.37 -35.67
N GLU A 495 -13.62 -13.49 -35.43
CA GLU A 495 -13.56 -14.65 -36.33
C GLU A 495 -14.98 -15.18 -36.54
N ALA A 496 -15.71 -14.56 -37.48
CA ALA A 496 -16.73 -15.21 -38.30
C ALA A 496 -17.16 -14.28 -39.46
N ASN A 497 -16.85 -14.73 -40.68
CA ASN A 497 -17.43 -14.35 -41.98
C ASN A 497 -17.00 -13.04 -42.67
N GLY A 498 -16.13 -13.20 -43.67
CA GLY A 498 -16.53 -12.96 -45.08
C GLY A 498 -16.54 -11.54 -45.65
N SER A 499 -15.45 -11.22 -46.37
CA SER A 499 -15.35 -10.36 -47.56
C SER A 499 -15.19 -8.82 -47.44
N SER A 500 -14.03 -8.39 -47.98
CA SER A 500 -13.71 -7.15 -48.71
C SER A 500 -13.71 -5.79 -48.00
N GLY A 501 -12.49 -5.29 -47.75
CA GLY A 501 -12.12 -3.92 -48.11
C GLY A 501 -11.68 -2.97 -46.99
N GLY A 502 -10.36 -2.86 -46.77
CA GLY A 502 -9.70 -1.60 -46.42
C GLY A 502 -9.47 -1.28 -44.93
N HIS A 503 -8.19 -1.30 -44.55
CA HIS A 503 -7.59 -0.76 -43.31
C HIS A 503 -7.82 -1.57 -42.03
N SER A 504 -7.05 -2.66 -41.91
CA SER A 504 -6.71 -3.28 -40.63
C SER A 504 -6.05 -2.25 -39.71
N ALA A 505 -6.81 -1.63 -38.82
CA ALA A 505 -6.25 -0.92 -37.67
C ALA A 505 -5.62 -1.98 -36.76
N ALA A 506 -4.29 -1.95 -36.66
CA ALA A 506 -3.55 -2.75 -35.69
C ALA A 506 -4.13 -2.55 -34.27
N PRO A 507 -4.10 -3.57 -33.39
CA PRO A 507 -4.43 -3.37 -31.99
C PRO A 507 -3.64 -2.18 -31.44
N PRO A 508 -4.26 -1.24 -30.70
CA PRO A 508 -3.54 -0.07 -30.22
C PRO A 508 -2.40 -0.52 -29.31
N ALA A 509 -1.22 0.03 -29.56
CA ALA A 509 -0.02 -0.23 -28.79
C ALA A 509 -0.23 0.11 -27.30
N PRO A 510 0.50 -0.53 -26.37
CA PRO A 510 0.53 -0.08 -24.99
C PRO A 510 0.88 1.40 -24.92
N ILE A 511 0.11 2.18 -24.14
CA ILE A 511 0.32 3.63 -23.96
C ILE A 511 1.74 3.86 -23.44
N ASP A 512 2.58 4.48 -24.28
CA ASP A 512 3.93 4.90 -23.93
C ASP A 512 3.95 6.39 -23.54
N ARG A 513 4.84 6.77 -22.62
CA ARG A 513 5.03 8.16 -22.16
C ARG A 513 5.23 9.15 -23.32
N ARG A 514 5.87 8.70 -24.41
CA ARG A 514 6.16 9.51 -25.59
C ARG A 514 4.88 9.87 -26.37
N GLU A 515 3.87 9.02 -26.30
CA GLU A 515 2.56 9.26 -26.90
C GLU A 515 1.76 10.29 -26.09
N LEU A 516 1.66 10.09 -24.77
CA LEU A 516 0.99 11.02 -23.86
C LEU A 516 1.60 12.43 -23.93
N ARG A 517 2.94 12.53 -23.94
CA ARG A 517 3.62 13.81 -24.08
C ARG A 517 3.30 14.48 -25.43
N ARG A 518 3.31 13.73 -26.55
CA ARG A 518 2.94 14.26 -27.87
C ARG A 518 1.49 14.74 -27.89
N HIS A 519 0.59 14.01 -27.25
CA HIS A 519 -0.82 14.38 -27.15
C HIS A 519 -1.01 15.70 -26.40
N LEU A 520 -0.34 15.89 -25.26
CA LEU A 520 -0.42 17.13 -24.50
C LEU A 520 0.16 18.33 -25.28
N VAL A 521 1.27 18.15 -26.00
CA VAL A 521 1.82 19.18 -26.91
C VAL A 521 0.83 19.52 -28.02
N ALA A 522 0.19 18.52 -28.62
CA ALA A 522 -0.79 18.72 -29.70
C ALA A 522 -2.04 19.48 -29.24
N GLN A 523 -2.34 19.46 -27.93
CA GLN A 523 -3.42 20.24 -27.32
C GLN A 523 -3.00 21.64 -26.88
N SER A 524 -1.83 22.10 -27.36
CA SER A 524 -1.30 23.43 -27.07
C SER A 524 -1.12 23.72 -25.57
N LEU A 525 -0.91 22.68 -24.75
CA LEU A 525 -0.55 22.87 -23.35
C LEU A 525 0.84 23.53 -23.28
N ALA A 526 0.98 24.57 -22.45
CA ALA A 526 2.26 25.24 -22.28
C ALA A 526 3.34 24.25 -21.82
N ALA A 527 4.57 24.42 -22.31
CA ALA A 527 5.65 23.44 -22.13
C ALA A 527 5.93 23.09 -20.65
N TYR A 528 5.78 24.06 -19.74
CA TYR A 528 5.98 23.88 -18.29
C TYR A 528 4.82 23.14 -17.59
N LYS A 529 3.65 23.03 -18.23
CA LYS A 529 2.49 22.29 -17.71
C LYS A 529 2.52 20.81 -18.11
N ILE A 530 3.37 20.45 -19.08
CA ILE A 530 3.54 19.06 -19.49
C ILE A 530 4.20 18.29 -18.34
N PRO A 531 3.64 17.15 -17.90
CA PRO A 531 4.22 16.34 -16.85
C PRO A 531 5.69 16.00 -17.12
N ASP A 532 6.51 16.21 -16.09
CA ASP A 532 7.93 15.83 -16.03
C ASP A 532 8.09 14.32 -15.95
N ALA A 533 7.12 13.64 -15.33
CA ALA A 533 7.05 12.19 -15.23
C ALA A 533 5.63 11.67 -15.44
N TYR A 534 5.55 10.45 -15.98
CA TYR A 534 4.32 9.70 -16.17
C TYR A 534 4.46 8.37 -15.43
N ARG A 535 3.47 8.01 -14.63
CA ARG A 535 3.40 6.72 -13.92
C ARG A 535 2.15 5.99 -14.39
N ILE A 536 2.33 4.93 -15.16
CA ILE A 536 1.21 4.08 -15.59
C ILE A 536 0.84 3.18 -14.41
N VAL A 537 -0.41 3.25 -13.96
CA VAL A 537 -0.94 2.50 -12.81
C VAL A 537 -2.22 1.77 -13.20
N GLU A 538 -2.50 0.63 -12.57
CA GLU A 538 -3.72 -0.12 -12.86
C GLU A 538 -4.98 0.55 -12.31
N ALA A 539 -4.86 1.30 -11.21
CA ALA A 539 -5.93 2.09 -10.61
C ALA A 539 -5.37 3.25 -9.80
N LEU A 540 -6.17 4.30 -9.61
CA LEU A 540 -5.85 5.39 -8.68
C LEU A 540 -6.43 5.06 -7.29
N PRO A 541 -5.69 5.30 -6.19
CA PRO A 541 -6.21 5.07 -4.84
C PRO A 541 -7.40 5.99 -4.59
N THR A 542 -8.52 5.43 -4.12
CA THR A 542 -9.74 6.19 -3.83
C THR A 542 -9.98 6.38 -2.33
N THR A 543 -10.77 7.39 -1.99
CA THR A 543 -11.37 7.54 -0.67
C THR A 543 -12.49 6.52 -0.49
N ALA A 544 -13.00 6.37 0.74
CA ALA A 544 -14.17 5.56 1.07
C ALA A 544 -15.42 5.84 0.19
N VAL A 545 -15.48 7.03 -0.40
CA VAL A 545 -16.59 7.50 -1.25
C VAL A 545 -16.23 7.47 -2.75
N GLY A 546 -15.14 6.79 -3.14
CA GLY A 546 -14.77 6.54 -4.53
C GLY A 546 -14.06 7.70 -5.27
N LYS A 547 -13.68 8.78 -4.57
CA LYS A 547 -12.90 9.90 -5.15
C LYS A 547 -11.42 9.57 -5.15
N VAL A 548 -10.63 10.03 -6.12
CA VAL A 548 -9.16 9.89 -6.07
C VAL A 548 -8.63 10.56 -4.79
N ALA A 549 -7.96 9.77 -3.95
CA ALA A 549 -7.32 10.25 -2.74
C ALA A 549 -5.93 10.79 -3.10
N ARG A 550 -5.86 11.99 -3.67
CA ARG A 550 -4.62 12.61 -4.18
C ARG A 550 -3.45 12.56 -3.18
N ARG A 551 -3.71 12.75 -1.89
CA ARG A 551 -2.69 12.60 -0.82
C ARG A 551 -2.15 11.19 -0.60
N ARG A 552 -2.88 10.16 -1.02
CA ARG A 552 -2.41 8.76 -1.05
C ARG A 552 -1.64 8.46 -2.35
N VAL A 553 -1.67 9.38 -3.32
CA VAL A 553 -0.85 9.37 -4.54
C VAL A 553 0.46 10.14 -4.32
N THR A 554 0.44 11.19 -3.50
CA THR A 554 1.62 12.01 -3.16
C THR A 554 2.38 11.45 -1.95
N PRO A 555 3.71 11.25 -2.01
CA PRO A 555 4.51 11.08 -0.81
C PRO A 555 4.54 12.39 0.00
N PRO A 556 4.69 12.36 1.34
CA PRO A 556 4.71 13.57 2.15
C PRO A 556 5.86 14.51 1.74
N VAL A 557 5.52 15.77 1.41
CA VAL A 557 6.47 16.81 1.02
C VAL A 557 7.23 17.29 2.25
N ALA A 558 8.55 17.10 2.27
CA ALA A 558 9.44 17.76 3.22
C ALA A 558 9.86 19.11 2.63
N THR A 559 9.56 20.22 3.31
CA THR A 559 10.05 21.55 2.94
C THR A 559 11.57 21.57 3.15
N ILE A 560 12.36 21.61 2.07
CA ILE A 560 13.82 21.72 2.12
C ILE A 560 14.20 23.18 1.82
N ALA A 561 14.92 23.80 2.75
CA ALA A 561 15.51 25.12 2.57
C ALA A 561 16.63 25.06 1.51
N ALA A 562 16.61 25.99 0.55
CA ALA A 562 17.53 26.05 -0.57
C ALA A 562 19.00 26.20 -0.12
N SER A 563 19.89 25.37 -0.69
CA SER A 563 21.34 25.51 -0.65
C SER A 563 21.91 25.20 -2.04
N ALA A 564 22.78 26.08 -2.53
CA ALA A 564 23.28 26.15 -3.91
C ALA A 564 24.13 24.94 -4.35
N ALA A 565 24.01 24.56 -5.62
CA ALA A 565 24.77 23.48 -6.27
C ALA A 565 26.18 23.92 -6.75
N PRO A 566 27.21 23.05 -6.68
CA PRO A 566 28.46 23.21 -7.43
C PRO A 566 28.45 22.44 -8.77
N ALA A 567 29.24 22.96 -9.71
CA ALA A 567 29.30 22.62 -11.13
C ALA A 567 29.95 21.26 -11.48
N ALA A 568 29.55 20.72 -12.63
CA ALA A 568 30.07 19.49 -13.25
C ALA A 568 31.57 19.59 -13.65
N ALA A 569 32.33 18.53 -13.37
CA ALA A 569 33.74 18.40 -13.75
C ALA A 569 33.94 17.54 -15.02
N ALA A 570 34.90 17.94 -15.86
CA ALA A 570 35.27 17.33 -17.14
C ALA A 570 36.22 16.11 -16.99
N PRO A 571 36.33 15.21 -18.01
CA PRO A 571 37.06 13.94 -17.88
C PRO A 571 38.58 14.09 -18.04
N ARG A 572 39.37 13.28 -17.30
CA ARG A 572 40.84 13.21 -17.38
C ARG A 572 41.30 11.83 -17.89
N SER A 573 42.35 11.81 -18.71
CA SER A 573 42.92 10.65 -19.40
C SER A 573 44.13 10.01 -18.69
N GLY A 574 44.05 8.72 -18.37
CA GLY A 574 45.10 7.80 -17.88
C GLY A 574 44.49 6.41 -17.57
N PRO A 575 45.24 5.29 -17.45
CA PRO A 575 44.64 4.00 -17.08
C PRO A 575 44.04 4.12 -15.67
N GLU A 576 42.72 4.08 -15.61
CA GLU A 576 41.93 4.40 -14.43
C GLU A 576 42.11 3.30 -13.37
N VAL A 577 42.89 3.60 -12.31
CA VAL A 577 42.97 2.73 -11.12
C VAL A 577 41.75 3.02 -10.27
N LEU A 578 40.90 2.01 -10.09
CA LEU A 578 39.71 2.12 -9.24
C LEU A 578 40.11 2.15 -7.76
N ASP A 579 39.38 2.89 -6.94
CA ASP A 579 39.52 2.81 -5.48
C ASP A 579 38.95 1.49 -4.97
N VAL A 580 37.80 1.04 -5.49
CA VAL A 580 37.13 -0.19 -5.06
C VAL A 580 36.63 -1.01 -6.25
N LEU A 581 36.89 -2.31 -6.25
CA LEU A 581 36.27 -3.28 -7.14
C LEU A 581 35.53 -4.36 -6.34
N GLY A 582 34.21 -4.46 -6.51
CA GLY A 582 33.40 -5.51 -5.89
C GLY A 582 33.20 -6.72 -6.79
N VAL A 583 33.46 -7.92 -6.26
CA VAL A 583 33.25 -9.21 -6.94
C VAL A 583 31.95 -9.86 -6.44
N GLY A 584 31.01 -10.07 -7.35
CA GLY A 584 29.61 -10.37 -7.05
C GLY A 584 28.80 -9.11 -6.78
N PHE A 585 27.50 -9.15 -7.03
CA PHE A 585 26.59 -8.03 -6.80
C PHE A 585 25.27 -8.48 -6.16
N GLY A 586 25.40 -9.31 -5.11
CA GLY A 586 24.34 -9.60 -4.16
C GLY A 586 24.16 -8.51 -3.09
N PRO A 587 23.30 -8.74 -2.08
CA PRO A 587 22.94 -7.71 -1.08
C PRO A 587 24.12 -7.01 -0.40
N ALA A 588 25.22 -7.71 -0.12
CA ALA A 588 26.37 -7.10 0.54
C ALA A 588 27.08 -6.05 -0.33
N ASN A 589 27.33 -6.36 -1.61
CA ASN A 589 27.97 -5.40 -2.52
C ASN A 589 26.99 -4.34 -3.01
N MET A 590 25.69 -4.62 -3.07
CA MET A 590 24.68 -3.57 -3.25
C MET A 590 24.70 -2.56 -2.08
N ALA A 591 24.73 -3.03 -0.82
CA ALA A 591 24.84 -2.16 0.34
C ALA A 591 26.14 -1.32 0.34
N LEU A 592 27.25 -1.92 -0.13
CA LEU A 592 28.51 -1.21 -0.32
C LEU A 592 28.42 -0.13 -1.40
N ALA A 593 27.83 -0.44 -2.56
CA ALA A 593 27.61 0.54 -3.64
C ALA A 593 26.76 1.73 -3.16
N VAL A 594 25.68 1.46 -2.40
CA VAL A 594 24.86 2.49 -1.76
C VAL A 594 25.70 3.35 -0.81
N ALA A 595 26.50 2.73 0.05
CA ALA A 595 27.34 3.46 1.00
C ALA A 595 28.39 4.34 0.30
N ILE A 596 29.01 3.84 -0.77
CA ILE A 596 29.98 4.61 -1.59
C ILE A 596 29.29 5.79 -2.27
N ARG A 597 28.11 5.61 -2.85
CA ARG A 597 27.37 6.68 -3.54
C ARG A 597 27.02 7.81 -2.58
N GLU A 598 26.46 7.50 -1.43
CA GLU A 598 26.13 8.50 -0.40
C GLU A 598 27.37 9.16 0.21
N GLU A 599 28.50 8.46 0.23
CA GLU A 599 29.78 9.03 0.64
C GLU A 599 30.33 10.00 -0.42
N ASN A 600 30.18 9.67 -1.71
CA ASN A 600 30.58 10.52 -2.83
C ASN A 600 29.76 11.82 -2.89
N GLU A 601 28.48 11.78 -2.53
CA GLU A 601 27.64 12.98 -2.39
C GLU A 601 28.17 13.96 -1.33
N ARG A 602 28.95 13.48 -0.36
CA ARG A 602 29.52 14.30 0.74
C ARG A 602 30.97 14.73 0.49
N ARG A 603 31.64 14.25 -0.55
CA ARG A 603 33.07 14.49 -0.82
C ARG A 603 33.28 15.34 -2.06
N ALA A 604 34.33 16.17 -2.04
CA ALA A 604 34.75 16.96 -3.20
C ALA A 604 35.34 16.09 -4.33
N THR A 605 36.00 14.99 -3.98
CA THR A 605 36.49 13.96 -4.92
C THR A 605 35.89 12.62 -4.50
N GLY A 606 34.99 12.09 -5.33
CA GLY A 606 34.37 10.79 -5.12
C GLY A 606 35.36 9.63 -5.26
N LEU A 607 35.05 8.50 -4.62
CA LEU A 607 35.69 7.21 -4.81
C LEU A 607 35.29 6.61 -6.15
N ALA A 608 36.26 6.17 -6.94
CA ALA A 608 36.02 5.41 -8.16
C ALA A 608 35.73 3.94 -7.83
N ALA A 609 34.50 3.48 -8.04
CA ALA A 609 34.08 2.11 -7.72
C ALA A 609 33.41 1.43 -8.92
N ARG A 610 33.66 0.12 -9.06
CA ARG A 610 32.97 -0.76 -10.03
C ARG A 610 32.65 -2.11 -9.40
N PHE A 611 31.58 -2.74 -9.87
CA PHE A 611 31.16 -4.06 -9.42
C PHE A 611 31.01 -5.00 -10.61
N VAL A 612 31.24 -6.30 -10.41
CA VAL A 612 31.20 -7.31 -11.47
C VAL A 612 30.40 -8.51 -10.98
N ASP A 613 29.41 -8.96 -11.75
CA ASP A 613 28.62 -10.16 -11.45
C ASP A 613 28.50 -11.07 -12.67
N ALA A 614 28.71 -12.37 -12.44
CA ALA A 614 28.59 -13.39 -13.48
C ALA A 614 27.13 -13.64 -13.88
N ALA A 615 26.17 -13.30 -13.01
CA ALA A 615 24.76 -13.35 -13.36
C ALA A 615 24.43 -12.28 -14.42
N PRO A 616 23.54 -12.58 -15.39
CA PRO A 616 23.16 -11.63 -16.42
C PRO A 616 22.22 -10.50 -15.93
N TYR A 617 21.71 -10.60 -14.70
CA TYR A 617 20.83 -9.65 -14.05
C TYR A 617 20.85 -9.88 -12.53
N PRO A 618 20.31 -8.97 -11.69
CA PRO A 618 20.32 -9.15 -10.24
C PRO A 618 19.50 -10.38 -9.82
N ARG A 619 20.17 -11.38 -9.21
CA ARG A 619 19.56 -12.65 -8.77
C ARG A 619 19.72 -12.84 -7.27
N TRP A 620 18.65 -13.25 -6.60
CA TRP A 620 18.69 -13.67 -5.20
C TRP A 620 17.58 -14.69 -4.91
N HIS A 621 17.95 -15.93 -4.57
CA HIS A 621 17.04 -17.02 -4.16
C HIS A 621 15.87 -17.33 -5.13
N GLU A 622 16.04 -17.14 -6.45
CA GLU A 622 14.94 -17.27 -7.43
C GLU A 622 14.23 -18.63 -7.40
N GLY A 623 14.95 -19.73 -7.17
CA GLY A 623 14.36 -21.07 -7.08
C GLY A 623 13.57 -21.36 -5.80
N LEU A 624 13.45 -20.39 -4.88
CA LEU A 624 12.77 -20.51 -3.57
C LEU A 624 11.79 -19.35 -3.32
N LEU A 625 11.32 -18.66 -4.36
CA LEU A 625 10.35 -17.56 -4.27
C LEU A 625 8.90 -18.05 -4.22
N PHE A 626 8.58 -18.87 -3.22
CA PHE A 626 7.20 -19.26 -2.95
C PHE A 626 6.35 -18.03 -2.59
N GLU A 627 5.10 -17.99 -3.05
CA GLU A 627 4.22 -16.80 -2.96
C GLU A 627 4.04 -16.32 -1.51
N ASP A 628 3.86 -17.26 -0.58
CA ASP A 628 3.63 -16.98 0.85
C ASP A 628 4.90 -16.98 1.71
N ALA A 629 6.08 -17.20 1.12
CA ALA A 629 7.31 -17.25 1.90
C ALA A 629 7.68 -15.87 2.45
N SER A 630 7.80 -15.76 3.77
CA SER A 630 8.29 -14.54 4.43
C SER A 630 9.80 -14.57 4.63
N MET A 631 10.41 -13.39 4.67
CA MET A 631 11.74 -13.21 5.22
C MET A 631 11.74 -13.52 6.73
N GLN A 632 12.85 -14.02 7.26
CA GLN A 632 13.07 -14.20 8.70
C GLN A 632 13.78 -12.99 9.34
N VAL A 633 13.84 -11.86 8.61
CA VAL A 633 14.51 -10.64 9.04
C VAL A 633 13.57 -9.46 8.92
N ALA A 634 13.65 -8.53 9.87
CA ALA A 634 12.85 -7.31 9.85
C ALA A 634 13.20 -6.44 8.64
N PHE A 635 12.22 -5.74 8.08
CA PHE A 635 12.39 -4.92 6.87
C PHE A 635 13.47 -3.81 7.02
N ALA A 636 13.72 -3.33 8.24
CA ALA A 636 14.72 -2.29 8.51
C ALA A 636 16.17 -2.81 8.44
N LYS A 637 16.37 -4.13 8.41
CA LYS A 637 17.67 -4.76 8.16
C LYS A 637 17.89 -4.94 6.65
N ASP A 638 17.75 -3.83 5.95
CA ASP A 638 17.88 -3.71 4.50
C ASP A 638 19.30 -3.26 4.09
N LEU A 639 19.47 -2.73 2.87
CA LEU A 639 20.77 -2.30 2.35
C LEU A 639 21.32 -1.01 2.99
N ALA A 640 20.49 -0.24 3.71
CA ALA A 640 20.87 1.11 4.12
C ALA A 640 20.37 1.56 5.50
N THR A 641 19.15 1.22 5.90
CA THR A 641 18.42 1.81 7.05
C THR A 641 19.22 1.82 8.34
N MET A 642 19.89 0.71 8.69
CA MET A 642 20.69 0.61 9.92
C MET A 642 21.93 1.52 9.93
N ARG A 643 22.40 1.95 8.76
CA ARG A 643 23.52 2.90 8.60
C ARG A 643 23.03 4.32 8.35
N ASN A 644 22.03 4.47 7.49
CA ASN A 644 21.44 5.75 7.08
C ASN A 644 19.92 5.56 6.87
N PRO A 645 19.08 5.86 7.88
CA PRO A 645 17.63 5.72 7.77
C PRO A 645 16.98 6.71 6.80
N ARG A 646 17.74 7.73 6.34
CA ARG A 646 17.31 8.71 5.33
C ARG A 646 17.71 8.31 3.92
N SER A 647 18.36 7.15 3.75
CA SER A 647 18.84 6.70 2.44
C SER A 647 17.70 6.57 1.43
N ALA A 648 17.98 6.94 0.18
CA ALA A 648 17.10 6.69 -0.96
C ALA A 648 17.01 5.20 -1.35
N PHE A 649 17.75 4.33 -0.65
CA PHE A 649 17.82 2.89 -0.85
C PHE A 649 17.23 2.08 0.32
N THR A 650 16.50 2.70 1.25
CA THR A 650 15.80 1.94 2.31
C THR A 650 14.63 1.12 1.72
N PHE A 651 14.28 0.03 2.40
CA PHE A 651 13.11 -0.79 2.06
C PHE A 651 11.82 0.01 2.19
N VAL A 652 11.75 0.95 3.14
CA VAL A 652 10.62 1.88 3.28
C VAL A 652 10.52 2.79 2.06
N GLN A 653 11.63 3.30 1.53
CA GLN A 653 11.63 4.06 0.28
C GLN A 653 11.18 3.21 -0.91
N PHE A 654 11.64 1.97 -1.01
CA PHE A 654 11.14 1.04 -2.01
C PHE A 654 9.62 0.83 -1.91
N LEU A 655 9.10 0.56 -0.71
CA LEU A 655 7.67 0.40 -0.50
C LEU A 655 6.89 1.67 -0.85
N ALA A 656 7.43 2.85 -0.55
CA ALA A 656 6.83 4.13 -0.90
C ALA A 656 6.80 4.33 -2.43
N GLU A 657 7.91 4.05 -3.12
CA GLU A 657 8.02 4.17 -4.58
C GLU A 657 7.13 3.16 -5.33
N ARG A 658 6.95 1.96 -4.78
CA ARG A 658 6.03 0.94 -5.32
C ARG A 658 4.57 1.14 -4.94
N GLY A 659 4.25 2.15 -4.10
CA GLY A 659 2.89 2.38 -3.61
C GLY A 659 2.38 1.31 -2.65
N ARG A 660 3.28 0.49 -2.08
CA ARG A 660 2.94 -0.64 -1.20
C ARG A 660 3.15 -0.37 0.28
N LEU A 661 3.65 0.82 0.66
CA LEU A 661 3.96 1.14 2.05
C LEU A 661 2.74 1.02 2.98
N ALA A 662 1.58 1.53 2.55
CA ALA A 662 0.35 1.41 3.35
C ALA A 662 -0.07 -0.05 3.51
N ASP A 663 -0.03 -0.85 2.44
CA ASP A 663 -0.39 -2.28 2.48
C ASP A 663 0.57 -3.08 3.35
N PHE A 664 1.87 -2.79 3.26
CA PHE A 664 2.90 -3.40 4.09
C PHE A 664 2.69 -3.09 5.58
N VAL A 665 2.39 -1.82 5.91
CA VAL A 665 2.07 -1.41 7.29
C VAL A 665 0.78 -2.07 7.77
N ASN A 666 -0.26 -2.11 6.94
CA ASN A 666 -1.55 -2.72 7.27
C ASN A 666 -1.49 -4.24 7.40
N ARG A 667 -0.54 -4.90 6.72
CA ARG A 667 -0.24 -6.33 6.91
C ARG A 667 0.21 -6.64 8.34
N GLY A 668 0.68 -5.63 9.09
CA GLY A 668 1.06 -5.77 10.51
C GLY A 668 2.29 -6.63 10.74
N SER A 669 3.00 -7.03 9.68
CA SER A 669 4.22 -7.85 9.76
C SER A 669 5.46 -6.96 9.68
N MET A 670 6.42 -7.19 10.59
CA MET A 670 7.74 -6.58 10.52
C MET A 670 8.66 -7.25 9.50
N THR A 671 8.27 -8.42 8.97
CA THR A 671 9.06 -9.16 7.99
C THR A 671 8.41 -9.14 6.60
N PRO A 672 9.15 -8.73 5.57
CA PRO A 672 8.63 -8.70 4.21
C PRO A 672 8.42 -10.08 3.62
N LEU A 673 7.59 -10.15 2.56
CA LEU A 673 7.57 -11.36 1.74
C LEU A 673 8.90 -11.50 1.01
N ARG A 674 9.32 -12.74 0.75
CA ARG A 674 10.58 -13.01 0.03
C ARG A 674 10.53 -12.46 -1.40
N VAL A 675 9.39 -12.59 -2.07
CA VAL A 675 9.13 -11.99 -3.39
C VAL A 675 9.25 -10.46 -3.35
N GLU A 676 8.71 -9.83 -2.29
CA GLU A 676 8.78 -8.38 -2.10
C GLU A 676 10.21 -7.91 -1.82
N PHE A 677 10.98 -8.69 -1.05
CA PHE A 677 12.38 -8.39 -0.78
C PHE A 677 13.29 -8.56 -2.01
N VAL A 678 13.02 -9.52 -2.89
CA VAL A 678 13.72 -9.64 -4.18
C VAL A 678 13.41 -8.45 -5.08
N GLU A 679 12.15 -8.01 -5.14
CA GLU A 679 11.78 -6.81 -5.90
C GLU A 679 12.46 -5.55 -5.36
N TYR A 680 12.67 -5.47 -4.04
CA TYR A 680 13.50 -4.43 -3.42
C TYR A 680 14.96 -4.48 -3.90
N LEU A 681 15.59 -5.66 -3.92
CA LEU A 681 16.96 -5.81 -4.40
C LEU A 681 17.08 -5.46 -5.89
N ARG A 682 16.12 -5.88 -6.73
CA ARG A 682 16.07 -5.52 -8.16
C ARG A 682 15.90 -4.03 -8.37
N TRP A 683 15.02 -3.40 -7.57
CA TRP A 683 14.84 -1.95 -7.58
C TRP A 683 16.12 -1.19 -7.18
N ALA A 684 16.82 -1.65 -6.15
CA ALA A 684 18.08 -1.04 -5.73
C ALA A 684 19.15 -1.22 -6.80
N ALA A 685 19.23 -2.42 -7.40
CA ALA A 685 20.18 -2.71 -8.46
C ALA A 685 19.94 -1.87 -9.72
N GLU A 686 18.68 -1.61 -10.12
CA GLU A 686 18.40 -0.73 -11.26
C GLU A 686 18.90 0.70 -11.02
N LYS A 687 18.81 1.21 -9.79
CA LYS A 687 19.36 2.52 -9.42
C LYS A 687 20.89 2.56 -9.41
N LEU A 688 21.53 1.39 -9.29
CA LEU A 688 22.98 1.17 -9.26
C LEU A 688 23.51 0.54 -10.55
N ARG A 689 22.69 0.50 -11.62
CA ARG A 689 23.03 -0.16 -12.89
C ARG A 689 24.33 0.33 -13.51
N ASP A 690 24.66 1.61 -13.29
CA ASP A 690 25.84 2.24 -13.86
C ASP A 690 27.11 1.90 -13.06
N ASP A 691 26.98 1.29 -11.87
CA ASP A 691 28.07 0.89 -11.00
C ASP A 691 28.50 -0.57 -11.23
N VAL A 692 27.67 -1.39 -11.91
CA VAL A 692 27.85 -2.84 -12.06
C VAL A 692 27.92 -3.31 -13.52
N THR A 693 28.81 -4.26 -13.79
CA THR A 693 28.86 -5.02 -15.04
C THR A 693 28.30 -6.43 -14.80
N TYR A 694 27.15 -6.73 -15.41
CA TYR A 694 26.52 -8.06 -15.40
C TYR A 694 27.05 -8.95 -16.54
N ALA A 695 26.76 -10.25 -16.45
CA ALA A 695 27.21 -11.26 -17.40
C ALA A 695 28.74 -11.30 -17.58
N ALA A 696 29.48 -10.94 -16.53
CA ALA A 696 30.93 -10.86 -16.53
C ALA A 696 31.47 -11.61 -15.31
N ARG A 697 32.36 -12.57 -15.52
CA ARG A 697 32.90 -13.44 -14.47
C ARG A 697 34.30 -13.00 -14.09
N VAL A 698 34.55 -12.81 -12.80
CA VAL A 698 35.92 -12.68 -12.30
C VAL A 698 36.56 -14.05 -12.28
N GLU A 699 37.63 -14.22 -13.05
CA GLU A 699 38.38 -15.48 -13.17
C GLU A 699 39.56 -15.53 -12.20
N ALA A 700 40.21 -14.38 -11.95
CA ALA A 700 41.33 -14.29 -11.03
C ALA A 700 41.43 -12.90 -10.37
N VAL A 701 41.92 -12.88 -9.14
CA VAL A 701 42.30 -11.68 -8.39
C VAL A 701 43.76 -11.82 -7.97
N THR A 702 44.63 -11.02 -8.57
CA THR A 702 46.09 -11.11 -8.37
C THR A 702 46.60 -9.89 -7.58
N PRO A 703 47.17 -10.06 -6.38
CA PRO A 703 47.78 -8.96 -5.64
C PRO A 703 48.97 -8.35 -6.40
N VAL A 704 49.02 -7.02 -6.46
CA VAL A 704 50.13 -6.25 -7.03
C VAL A 704 51.03 -5.80 -5.89
N VAL A 705 52.22 -6.41 -5.81
CA VAL A 705 53.20 -6.14 -4.75
C VAL A 705 54.24 -5.13 -5.22
N VAL A 706 54.40 -4.04 -4.47
CA VAL A 706 55.43 -3.00 -4.68
C VAL A 706 56.18 -2.84 -3.37
N ASP A 707 57.51 -2.87 -3.41
CA ASP A 707 58.38 -2.77 -2.23
C ASP A 707 58.02 -3.74 -1.09
N GLY A 708 57.58 -4.95 -1.44
CA GLY A 708 57.21 -6.00 -0.48
C GLY A 708 55.84 -5.80 0.19
N ALA A 709 55.05 -4.81 -0.23
CA ALA A 709 53.69 -4.59 0.25
C ALA A 709 52.65 -4.71 -0.89
N ILE A 710 51.46 -5.22 -0.59
CA ILE A 710 50.34 -5.23 -1.54
C ILE A 710 49.78 -3.80 -1.64
N GLU A 711 49.86 -3.20 -2.83
CA GLU A 711 49.38 -1.82 -3.09
C GLU A 711 48.05 -1.79 -3.86
N ALA A 712 47.79 -2.82 -4.68
CA ALA A 712 46.59 -2.93 -5.50
C ALA A 712 46.33 -4.39 -5.87
N TYR A 713 45.28 -4.63 -6.66
CA TYR A 713 44.93 -5.93 -7.22
C TYR A 713 44.62 -5.78 -8.70
N ASP A 714 45.15 -6.69 -9.50
CA ASP A 714 44.74 -6.91 -10.90
C ASP A 714 43.62 -7.95 -10.91
N VAL A 715 42.49 -7.61 -11.52
CA VAL A 715 41.29 -8.44 -11.57
C VAL A 715 41.00 -8.81 -13.01
N ASP A 716 41.07 -10.10 -13.32
CA ASP A 716 40.80 -10.66 -14.64
C ASP A 716 39.31 -10.99 -14.76
N ILE A 717 38.66 -10.41 -15.76
CA ILE A 717 37.22 -10.48 -15.98
C ILE A 717 36.97 -11.05 -17.38
N SER A 718 36.21 -12.13 -17.47
CA SER A 718 35.75 -12.73 -18.72
C SER A 718 34.28 -12.37 -18.99
N ASP A 719 33.98 -11.95 -20.21
CA ASP A 719 32.62 -11.71 -20.70
C ASP A 719 32.48 -12.12 -22.18
N ALA A 720 31.36 -11.78 -22.82
CA ALA A 720 31.13 -12.07 -24.23
C ALA A 720 32.08 -11.34 -25.20
N ALA A 721 32.69 -10.23 -24.78
CA ALA A 721 33.65 -9.45 -25.55
C ALA A 721 35.10 -9.95 -25.39
N GLY A 722 35.38 -10.73 -24.34
CA GLY A 722 36.64 -11.42 -24.14
C GLY A 722 37.16 -11.28 -22.71
N MET A 723 38.49 -11.37 -22.55
CA MET A 723 39.16 -11.16 -21.27
C MET A 723 39.60 -9.70 -21.13
N THR A 724 39.25 -9.07 -20.02
CA THR A 724 39.70 -7.72 -19.64
C THR A 724 40.35 -7.74 -18.26
N ARG A 725 41.31 -6.85 -18.04
CA ARG A 725 41.98 -6.68 -16.75
C ARG A 725 41.74 -5.29 -16.21
N LEU A 726 41.19 -5.20 -15.01
CA LEU A 726 41.03 -3.95 -14.26
C LEU A 726 41.98 -3.92 -13.08
N ARG A 727 42.49 -2.73 -12.74
CA ARG A 727 43.30 -2.52 -11.54
C ARG A 727 42.52 -1.75 -10.50
N SER A 728 42.51 -2.24 -9.26
CA SER A 728 41.87 -1.57 -8.13
C SER A 728 42.72 -1.61 -6.88
N ARG A 729 42.69 -0.53 -6.09
CA ARG A 729 43.38 -0.45 -4.79
C ARG A 729 42.79 -1.43 -3.76
N HIS A 730 41.46 -1.53 -3.73
CA HIS A 730 40.75 -2.39 -2.81
C HIS A 730 39.80 -3.32 -3.55
N VAL A 731 39.76 -4.60 -3.16
CA VAL A 731 38.82 -5.58 -3.72
C VAL A 731 37.89 -6.09 -2.63
N VAL A 732 36.60 -6.20 -2.93
CA VAL A 732 35.59 -6.75 -2.01
C VAL A 732 35.02 -8.04 -2.57
N LEU A 733 35.30 -9.17 -1.93
CA LEU A 733 34.81 -10.48 -2.33
C LEU A 733 33.48 -10.79 -1.64
N ALA A 734 32.37 -10.68 -2.39
CA ALA A 734 31.02 -10.95 -1.91
C ALA A 734 30.25 -11.89 -2.85
N VAL A 735 30.84 -13.04 -3.14
CA VAL A 735 30.38 -14.03 -4.14
C VAL A 735 29.26 -14.98 -3.64
N GLY A 736 28.68 -14.73 -2.47
CA GLY A 736 27.60 -15.53 -1.90
C GLY A 736 28.05 -16.88 -1.32
N LEU A 737 27.06 -17.73 -1.02
CA LEU A 737 27.26 -19.09 -0.50
C LEU A 737 26.97 -20.12 -1.58
N GLN A 738 27.68 -21.25 -1.54
CA GLN A 738 27.51 -22.38 -2.44
C GLN A 738 26.56 -23.43 -1.87
N PRO A 739 25.58 -23.92 -2.66
CA PRO A 739 24.73 -25.03 -2.27
C PRO A 739 25.52 -26.28 -1.87
N ILE A 740 25.11 -26.96 -0.80
CA ILE A 740 25.71 -28.23 -0.38
C ILE A 740 24.93 -29.36 -1.04
N MET A 741 25.53 -30.08 -1.98
CA MET A 741 25.01 -31.37 -2.45
C MET A 741 25.68 -32.51 -1.67
N PRO A 742 24.91 -33.51 -1.17
CA PRO A 742 25.50 -34.69 -0.56
C PRO A 742 26.42 -35.41 -1.54
N ALA A 743 27.65 -35.71 -1.15
CA ALA A 743 28.63 -36.37 -2.04
C ALA A 743 28.13 -37.73 -2.55
N GLN A 744 27.31 -38.41 -1.75
CA GLN A 744 26.70 -39.71 -2.05
C GLN A 744 25.49 -39.62 -2.98
N LEU A 745 25.05 -38.41 -3.32
CA LEU A 745 23.87 -38.14 -4.15
C LEU A 745 24.14 -36.91 -5.04
N PRO A 746 24.88 -37.10 -6.16
CA PRO A 746 25.25 -36.00 -7.04
C PRO A 746 24.04 -35.38 -7.74
N ALA A 747 24.14 -34.11 -8.11
CA ALA A 747 23.09 -33.42 -8.87
C ALA A 747 22.91 -34.05 -10.26
N GLY A 748 21.65 -34.09 -10.72
CA GLY A 748 21.23 -34.66 -12.00
C GLY A 748 19.83 -34.19 -12.39
N PRO A 749 19.23 -34.76 -13.44
CA PRO A 749 17.88 -34.38 -13.88
C PRO A 749 16.81 -34.59 -12.81
N ARG A 750 16.94 -35.64 -11.98
CA ARG A 750 15.99 -35.99 -10.92
C ARG A 750 16.47 -35.65 -9.52
N VAL A 751 17.68 -35.11 -9.39
CA VAL A 751 18.30 -34.79 -8.10
C VAL A 751 18.82 -33.36 -8.16
N TRP A 752 18.24 -32.46 -7.40
CA TRP A 752 18.67 -31.05 -7.41
C TRP A 752 18.66 -30.43 -6.03
N HIS A 753 19.46 -29.38 -5.84
CA HIS A 753 19.41 -28.58 -4.63
C HIS A 753 18.16 -27.70 -4.62
N ALA A 754 17.58 -27.46 -3.44
CA ALA A 754 16.37 -26.66 -3.25
C ALA A 754 16.45 -25.24 -3.88
N SER A 755 17.65 -24.68 -4.02
CA SER A 755 17.89 -23.41 -4.73
C SER A 755 17.48 -23.40 -6.21
N GLN A 756 17.23 -24.57 -6.81
CA GLN A 756 16.74 -24.73 -8.18
C GLN A 756 15.28 -25.17 -8.24
N HIS A 757 14.59 -25.27 -7.10
CA HIS A 757 13.33 -26.01 -7.01
C HIS A 757 12.22 -25.46 -7.93
N LEU A 758 11.93 -24.17 -7.91
CA LEU A 758 10.91 -23.58 -8.80
C LEU A 758 11.26 -23.68 -10.30
N HIS A 759 12.53 -23.86 -10.65
CA HIS A 759 12.96 -24.07 -12.04
C HIS A 759 12.82 -25.53 -12.50
N ARG A 760 12.69 -26.47 -11.55
CA ARG A 760 12.74 -27.92 -11.79
C ARG A 760 11.43 -28.62 -11.50
N VAL A 761 10.61 -28.09 -10.59
CA VAL A 761 9.36 -28.75 -10.17
C VAL A 761 8.38 -28.90 -11.33
N GLY A 762 8.39 -27.98 -12.29
CA GLY A 762 7.58 -28.07 -13.52
C GLY A 762 8.00 -29.19 -14.48
N ASP A 763 9.18 -29.78 -14.29
CA ASP A 763 9.62 -30.96 -15.05
C ASP A 763 8.93 -32.25 -14.54
N LEU A 764 8.28 -32.20 -13.37
CA LEU A 764 7.51 -33.30 -12.82
C LEU A 764 6.07 -33.25 -13.33
N ASP A 765 5.58 -34.38 -13.84
CA ASP A 765 4.18 -34.51 -14.26
C ASP A 765 3.28 -34.85 -13.05
N PRO A 766 2.30 -33.99 -12.70
CA PRO A 766 1.39 -34.24 -11.57
C PRO A 766 0.56 -35.51 -11.69
N ALA A 767 0.29 -36.00 -12.91
CA ALA A 767 -0.53 -37.18 -13.14
C ALA A 767 0.23 -38.50 -12.88
N THR A 768 1.54 -38.50 -13.15
CA THR A 768 2.38 -39.70 -13.12
C THR A 768 3.33 -39.75 -11.93
N THR A 769 3.71 -38.58 -11.37
CA THR A 769 4.61 -38.50 -10.22
C THR A 769 3.93 -39.06 -8.96
N ARG A 770 4.58 -40.01 -8.29
CA ARG A 770 4.06 -40.74 -7.12
C ARG A 770 4.86 -40.51 -5.86
N ASP A 771 6.18 -40.41 -5.95
CA ASP A 771 7.06 -40.38 -4.77
C ASP A 771 8.16 -39.34 -4.95
N VAL A 772 8.20 -38.33 -4.08
CA VAL A 772 9.25 -37.29 -4.09
C VAL A 772 9.91 -37.23 -2.72
N VAL A 773 11.24 -37.18 -2.69
CA VAL A 773 12.01 -37.09 -1.43
C VAL A 773 12.52 -35.67 -1.23
N VAL A 774 12.35 -35.14 -0.03
CA VAL A 774 12.93 -33.85 0.39
C VAL A 774 13.93 -34.12 1.51
N LEU A 775 15.22 -33.85 1.25
CA LEU A 775 16.30 -34.02 2.22
C LEU A 775 16.54 -32.69 2.94
N GLY A 776 16.27 -32.60 4.24
CA GLY A 776 16.61 -31.41 5.02
C GLY A 776 15.70 -31.15 6.22
N GLY A 777 16.29 -30.50 7.23
CA GLY A 777 15.67 -30.22 8.53
C GLY A 777 15.31 -28.75 8.78
N GLY A 778 15.47 -27.86 7.79
CA GLY A 778 15.34 -26.41 7.97
C GLY A 778 14.23 -25.78 7.11
N GLN A 779 14.09 -24.45 7.20
CA GLN A 779 13.01 -23.67 6.56
C GLN A 779 12.77 -24.05 5.10
N SER A 780 13.82 -24.09 4.27
CA SER A 780 13.65 -24.41 2.84
C SER A 780 13.13 -25.83 2.60
N ALA A 781 13.48 -26.79 3.45
CA ALA A 781 12.96 -28.15 3.35
C ALA A 781 11.46 -28.17 3.66
N ALA A 782 11.05 -27.50 4.73
CA ALA A 782 9.66 -27.38 5.15
C ALA A 782 8.79 -26.68 4.08
N GLU A 783 9.28 -25.58 3.51
CA GLU A 783 8.59 -24.84 2.42
C GLU A 783 8.47 -25.69 1.15
N VAL A 784 9.52 -26.42 0.76
CA VAL A 784 9.50 -27.33 -0.40
C VAL A 784 8.48 -28.46 -0.19
N VAL A 785 8.38 -29.02 1.02
CA VAL A 785 7.36 -30.04 1.33
C VAL A 785 5.95 -29.48 1.13
N LEU A 786 5.66 -28.28 1.64
CA LEU A 786 4.36 -27.61 1.45
C LEU A 786 4.06 -27.38 -0.04
N HIS A 787 5.02 -26.84 -0.79
CA HIS A 787 4.84 -26.53 -2.20
C HIS A 787 4.63 -27.79 -3.05
N LEU A 788 5.43 -28.85 -2.84
CA LEU A 788 5.23 -30.12 -3.53
C LEU A 788 3.86 -30.72 -3.22
N ARG A 789 3.34 -30.55 -1.99
CA ARG A 789 2.03 -31.09 -1.60
C ARG A 789 0.89 -30.40 -2.36
N GLU A 790 1.05 -29.12 -2.65
CA GLU A 790 0.13 -28.34 -3.46
C GLU A 790 0.23 -28.70 -4.95
N GLN A 791 1.44 -28.71 -5.51
CA GLN A 791 1.66 -28.93 -6.95
C GLN A 791 1.42 -30.38 -7.40
N LEU A 792 1.65 -31.36 -6.51
CA LEU A 792 1.53 -32.79 -6.80
C LEU A 792 0.45 -33.43 -5.90
N PRO A 793 -0.84 -33.22 -6.19
CA PRO A 793 -1.96 -33.59 -5.31
C PRO A 793 -2.11 -35.10 -5.07
N SER A 794 -1.53 -35.94 -5.94
CA SER A 794 -1.55 -37.41 -5.81
C SER A 794 -0.22 -38.02 -5.37
N ALA A 795 0.85 -37.23 -5.23
CA ALA A 795 2.15 -37.74 -4.82
C ALA A 795 2.27 -37.83 -3.29
N ARG A 796 3.08 -38.79 -2.86
CA ARG A 796 3.61 -38.92 -1.51
C ARG A 796 4.94 -38.17 -1.42
N ILE A 797 5.12 -37.44 -0.33
CA ILE A 797 6.29 -36.61 -0.09
C ILE A 797 7.03 -37.17 1.11
N HIS A 798 8.23 -37.70 0.88
CA HIS A 798 9.09 -38.26 1.92
C HIS A 798 9.99 -37.16 2.50
N ALA A 799 9.68 -36.70 3.71
CA ALA A 799 10.50 -35.72 4.43
C ALA A 799 11.59 -36.45 5.22
N VAL A 800 12.85 -36.37 4.76
CA VAL A 800 14.00 -37.08 5.34
C VAL A 800 14.93 -36.09 6.02
N HIS A 801 15.17 -36.28 7.32
CA HIS A 801 16.09 -35.43 8.07
C HIS A 801 16.74 -36.13 9.26
N GLY A 802 17.96 -35.73 9.59
CA GLY A 802 18.73 -36.31 10.70
C GLY A 802 18.25 -35.90 12.11
N LYS A 803 17.29 -34.98 12.22
CA LYS A 803 16.73 -34.51 13.49
C LYS A 803 15.58 -35.41 13.95
N PHE A 804 15.29 -35.43 15.25
CA PHE A 804 14.11 -36.12 15.79
C PHE A 804 12.80 -35.45 15.31
N ALA A 805 12.79 -34.12 15.26
CA ALA A 805 11.69 -33.32 14.75
C ALA A 805 12.25 -32.02 14.16
N TYR A 806 11.43 -31.31 13.38
CA TYR A 806 11.76 -29.94 13.01
C TYR A 806 11.89 -29.06 14.26
N THR A 807 12.86 -28.14 14.22
CA THR A 807 13.16 -27.24 15.33
C THR A 807 12.59 -25.85 15.01
N PRO A 808 11.80 -25.23 15.91
CA PRO A 808 11.33 -23.87 15.69
C PRO A 808 12.49 -22.88 15.72
N SER A 809 12.42 -21.87 14.86
CA SER A 809 13.35 -20.74 14.89
C SER A 809 13.08 -19.86 16.11
N ASP A 810 14.10 -19.55 16.91
CA ASP A 810 13.98 -18.57 18.00
C ASP A 810 14.18 -17.16 17.45
N SER A 811 13.07 -16.47 17.22
CA SER A 811 13.03 -15.07 16.80
C SER A 811 12.66 -14.13 17.95
N SER A 812 12.85 -14.55 19.20
CA SER A 812 12.55 -13.71 20.36
C SER A 812 13.45 -12.46 20.37
N PRO A 813 12.96 -11.31 20.88
CA PRO A 813 13.75 -10.07 20.91
C PRO A 813 15.11 -10.21 21.61
N PHE A 814 15.21 -11.06 22.64
CA PHE A 814 16.47 -11.29 23.35
C PHE A 814 17.44 -12.18 22.58
N ALA A 815 16.97 -13.29 21.99
CA ALA A 815 17.82 -14.13 21.15
C ALA A 815 18.33 -13.36 19.92
N ASN A 816 17.51 -12.49 19.35
CA ASN A 816 17.86 -11.68 18.18
C ASN A 816 18.99 -10.66 18.41
N ARG A 817 19.36 -10.36 19.66
CA ARG A 817 20.52 -9.49 19.96
C ARG A 817 21.84 -10.06 19.47
N ILE A 818 21.91 -11.37 19.19
CA ILE A 818 23.07 -11.98 18.53
C ILE A 818 23.35 -11.37 17.14
N PHE A 819 22.35 -10.72 16.53
CA PHE A 819 22.45 -10.04 15.26
C PHE A 819 22.66 -8.52 15.36
N ASP A 820 22.77 -7.96 16.57
CA ASP A 820 23.03 -6.53 16.76
C ASP A 820 24.43 -6.19 16.21
N PRO A 821 24.64 -5.01 15.62
CA PRO A 821 25.96 -4.64 15.09
C PRO A 821 27.08 -4.75 16.13
N ALA A 822 26.79 -4.39 17.39
CA ALA A 822 27.74 -4.48 18.51
C ALA A 822 28.12 -5.92 18.90
N SER A 823 27.33 -6.93 18.51
CA SER A 823 27.68 -8.33 18.79
C SER A 823 28.93 -8.78 18.03
N VAL A 824 29.22 -8.14 16.88
CA VAL A 824 30.41 -8.44 16.08
C VAL A 824 31.67 -8.16 16.88
N ASP A 825 31.74 -7.03 17.59
CA ASP A 825 32.90 -6.67 18.42
C ASP A 825 33.11 -7.71 19.53
N VAL A 826 32.03 -8.02 20.26
CA VAL A 826 32.06 -8.99 21.37
C VAL A 826 32.51 -10.37 20.91
N LEU A 827 31.99 -10.86 19.77
CA LEU A 827 32.33 -12.18 19.25
C LEU A 827 33.73 -12.20 18.65
N PHE A 828 34.15 -11.14 17.97
CA PHE A 828 35.48 -11.02 17.38
C PHE A 828 36.56 -11.06 18.46
N ASP A 829 36.37 -10.33 19.56
CA ASP A 829 37.32 -10.25 20.68
C ASP A 829 37.29 -11.50 21.59
N ALA A 830 36.24 -12.33 21.48
CA ALA A 830 36.11 -13.53 22.30
C ALA A 830 37.15 -14.61 21.92
N PRO A 831 37.63 -15.42 22.89
CA PRO A 831 38.38 -16.64 22.60
C PRO A 831 37.59 -17.60 21.70
N GLU A 832 38.28 -18.32 20.81
CA GLU A 832 37.64 -19.21 19.83
C GLU A 832 36.69 -20.26 20.46
N PRO A 833 37.05 -20.94 21.57
CA PRO A 833 36.15 -21.92 22.18
C PRO A 833 34.85 -21.31 22.70
N GLU A 834 34.91 -20.10 23.27
CA GLU A 834 33.73 -19.39 23.76
C GLU A 834 32.87 -18.88 22.61
N ARG A 835 33.49 -18.33 21.56
CA ARG A 835 32.77 -17.93 20.35
C ARG A 835 32.08 -19.13 19.70
N ALA A 836 32.75 -20.28 19.60
CA ALA A 836 32.16 -21.51 19.07
C ALA A 836 30.97 -21.98 19.93
N ARG A 837 31.10 -21.91 21.26
CA ARG A 837 30.03 -22.25 22.21
C ARG A 837 28.82 -21.34 22.06
N VAL A 838 29.02 -20.02 21.98
CA VAL A 838 27.94 -19.04 21.78
C VAL A 838 27.24 -19.27 20.44
N ASN A 839 27.99 -19.48 19.36
CA ASN A 839 27.41 -19.79 18.04
C ASN A 839 26.58 -21.08 18.06
N ALA A 840 27.03 -22.12 18.77
CA ALA A 840 26.30 -23.37 18.91
C ALA A 840 25.01 -23.21 19.72
N LEU A 841 25.05 -22.45 20.83
CA LEU A 841 23.88 -22.21 21.68
C LEU A 841 22.78 -21.45 20.93
N HIS A 842 23.17 -20.48 20.09
CA HIS A 842 22.25 -19.66 19.30
C HIS A 842 22.02 -20.20 17.88
N ALA A 843 22.42 -21.43 17.57
CA ALA A 843 22.19 -22.05 16.26
C ALA A 843 20.69 -22.10 15.91
N ASN A 844 19.82 -22.25 16.92
CA ASN A 844 18.36 -22.25 16.75
C ASN A 844 17.76 -20.90 16.26
N THR A 845 18.55 -19.82 16.20
CA THR A 845 18.09 -18.54 15.65
C THR A 845 18.04 -18.54 14.12
N ASN A 846 18.87 -19.36 13.45
CA ASN A 846 19.02 -19.28 12.00
C ASN A 846 19.47 -20.59 11.30
N ASP A 847 20.07 -21.55 12.00
CA ASP A 847 20.64 -22.76 11.39
C ASP A 847 19.71 -23.97 11.51
N ALA A 848 19.28 -24.50 10.36
CA ALA A 848 18.42 -25.68 10.25
C ALA A 848 17.12 -25.57 11.08
N VAL A 849 16.55 -24.38 11.22
CA VAL A 849 15.30 -24.13 11.93
C VAL A 849 14.18 -23.74 10.97
N VAL A 850 12.95 -23.83 11.45
CA VAL A 850 11.72 -23.57 10.69
C VAL A 850 10.86 -22.56 11.44
N SER A 851 10.21 -21.64 10.73
CA SER A 851 9.35 -20.65 11.35
C SER A 851 8.14 -21.30 12.02
N PRO A 852 7.68 -20.80 13.20
CA PRO A 852 6.52 -21.35 13.88
C PRO A 852 5.26 -21.44 13.00
N ALA A 853 5.02 -20.45 12.14
CA ALA A 853 3.89 -20.44 11.20
C ALA A 853 3.97 -21.57 10.16
N THR A 854 5.15 -21.84 9.62
CA THR A 854 5.36 -22.94 8.66
C THR A 854 5.17 -24.30 9.36
N LEU A 855 5.68 -24.43 10.59
CA LEU A 855 5.49 -25.64 11.40
C LEU A 855 4.03 -25.90 11.70
N GLN A 856 3.27 -24.87 12.12
CA GLN A 856 1.85 -25.00 12.39
C GLN A 856 1.08 -25.44 11.14
N THR A 857 1.36 -24.80 9.99
CA THR A 857 0.72 -25.15 8.71
C THR A 857 1.02 -26.60 8.31
N LEU A 858 2.28 -27.03 8.40
CA LEU A 858 2.66 -28.42 8.13
C LEU A 858 1.94 -29.40 9.06
N PHE A 859 1.87 -29.09 10.35
CA PHE A 859 1.25 -29.96 11.35
C PHE A 859 -0.26 -30.06 11.15
N ASP A 860 -0.96 -28.95 10.88
CA ASP A 860 -2.41 -28.93 10.65
C ASP A 860 -2.78 -29.74 9.39
N LEU A 861 -1.97 -29.62 8.32
CA LEU A 861 -2.16 -30.40 7.10
C LEU A 861 -1.90 -31.90 7.31
N ASP A 862 -0.82 -32.25 8.02
CA ASP A 862 -0.50 -33.64 8.37
C ASP A 862 -1.59 -34.26 9.24
N TYR A 863 -2.05 -33.53 10.26
CA TYR A 863 -3.14 -33.95 11.15
C TYR A 863 -4.43 -34.20 10.37
N ARG A 864 -4.81 -33.27 9.49
CA ARG A 864 -5.99 -33.40 8.63
C ARG A 864 -5.88 -34.59 7.68
N ASP A 865 -4.72 -34.82 7.08
CA ASP A 865 -4.51 -35.93 6.17
C ASP A 865 -4.66 -37.27 6.89
N ARG A 866 -4.04 -37.41 8.07
CA ARG A 866 -4.22 -38.61 8.91
C ARG A 866 -5.67 -38.83 9.31
N TRP A 867 -6.40 -37.77 9.70
CA TRP A 867 -7.82 -37.86 10.01
C TRP A 867 -8.67 -38.36 8.82
N LEU A 868 -8.30 -37.95 7.60
CA LEU A 868 -8.97 -38.37 6.37
C LEU A 868 -8.45 -39.72 5.81
N GLY A 869 -7.54 -40.41 6.50
CA GLY A 869 -6.93 -41.64 6.03
C GLY A 869 -6.04 -41.46 4.79
N ARG A 870 -5.49 -40.26 4.58
CA ARG A 870 -4.61 -39.92 3.47
C ARG A 870 -3.15 -39.90 3.95
N GLU A 871 -2.27 -40.63 3.29
CA GLU A 871 -0.83 -40.57 3.55
C GLU A 871 -0.16 -39.67 2.51
N ARG A 872 -0.15 -38.35 2.74
CA ARG A 872 0.49 -37.39 1.81
C ARG A 872 1.95 -37.10 2.15
N VAL A 873 2.27 -36.91 3.43
CA VAL A 873 3.64 -36.68 3.90
C VAL A 873 4.09 -37.86 4.74
N ILE A 874 5.24 -38.43 4.40
CA ILE A 874 5.86 -39.55 5.11
C ILE A 874 7.11 -39.03 5.79
N TRP A 875 7.10 -39.07 7.12
CA TRP A 875 8.16 -38.53 7.95
C TRP A 875 9.25 -39.57 8.21
N HIS A 876 10.49 -39.26 7.85
CA HIS A 876 11.67 -40.06 8.16
C HIS A 876 12.60 -39.27 9.10
N PRO A 877 12.22 -39.12 10.39
CA PRO A 877 13.05 -38.46 11.37
C PRO A 877 14.28 -39.30 11.68
N CYS A 878 15.31 -38.68 12.25
CA CYS A 878 16.56 -39.31 12.62
C CYS A 878 17.14 -40.19 11.49
N THR A 879 17.01 -39.75 10.24
CA THR A 879 17.38 -40.56 9.07
C THR A 879 18.42 -39.83 8.22
N ARG A 880 19.38 -40.56 7.67
CA ARG A 880 20.42 -40.03 6.75
C ARG A 880 20.50 -40.88 5.49
N VAL A 881 20.90 -40.25 4.39
CA VAL A 881 21.21 -40.93 3.14
C VAL A 881 22.59 -41.58 3.26
N LEU A 882 22.67 -42.89 2.99
CA LEU A 882 23.93 -43.61 2.85
C LEU A 882 24.44 -43.54 1.41
N GLU A 883 23.55 -43.81 0.46
CA GLU A 883 23.86 -43.84 -0.96
C GLU A 883 22.60 -43.48 -1.76
N GLY A 884 22.78 -42.83 -2.91
CA GLY A 884 21.70 -42.64 -3.85
C GLY A 884 22.16 -42.76 -5.30
N ARG A 885 21.31 -43.36 -6.14
CA ARG A 885 21.62 -43.66 -7.55
C ARG A 885 20.45 -43.25 -8.43
N ASP A 886 20.71 -42.35 -9.37
CA ASP A 886 19.77 -42.02 -10.45
C ASP A 886 19.81 -43.16 -11.50
N ARG A 887 18.68 -43.83 -11.71
CA ARG A 887 18.52 -44.92 -12.69
C ARG A 887 17.96 -44.44 -14.03
N GLY A 888 17.72 -43.13 -14.17
CA GLY A 888 17.14 -42.51 -15.36
C GLY A 888 15.61 -42.42 -15.30
N ASP A 889 14.94 -43.45 -14.78
CA ASP A 889 13.49 -43.47 -14.57
C ASP A 889 13.07 -43.14 -13.13
N ALA A 890 13.93 -43.41 -12.15
CA ALA A 890 13.76 -43.05 -10.74
C ALA A 890 15.11 -42.91 -10.03
N VAL A 891 15.08 -42.36 -8.82
CA VAL A 891 16.21 -42.28 -7.90
C VAL A 891 16.01 -43.33 -6.80
N GLU A 892 16.97 -44.26 -6.69
CA GLU A 892 17.04 -45.22 -5.59
C GLU A 892 17.88 -44.62 -4.45
N LEU A 893 17.34 -44.64 -3.24
CA LEU A 893 17.98 -44.13 -2.03
C LEU A 893 18.10 -45.24 -0.99
N ASP A 894 19.32 -45.48 -0.53
CA ASP A 894 19.60 -46.26 0.67
C ASP A 894 19.69 -45.31 1.87
N LEU A 895 18.77 -45.46 2.82
CA LEU A 895 18.66 -44.66 4.02
C LEU A 895 19.00 -45.46 5.28
N ILE A 896 19.46 -44.77 6.32
CA ILE A 896 19.68 -45.34 7.66
C ILE A 896 19.00 -44.51 8.74
N GLU A 897 18.20 -45.18 9.57
CA GLU A 897 17.60 -44.65 10.79
C GLU A 897 18.61 -44.72 11.94
N LEU A 898 18.90 -43.58 12.55
CA LEU A 898 19.95 -43.40 13.55
C LEU A 898 19.56 -43.90 14.95
N LEU A 899 18.27 -44.10 15.21
CA LEU A 899 17.74 -44.51 16.53
C LEU A 899 17.27 -45.97 16.59
N GLY A 900 17.51 -46.76 15.53
CA GLY A 900 17.38 -48.21 15.59
C GLY A 900 15.95 -48.79 15.64
N GLY A 901 14.99 -48.20 14.94
CA GLY A 901 13.69 -48.83 14.65
C GLY A 901 12.62 -48.76 15.75
N SER A 902 12.82 -47.96 16.82
CA SER A 902 11.89 -47.92 17.97
C SER A 902 10.88 -46.77 17.96
N LEU A 903 10.99 -45.81 17.03
CA LEU A 903 10.03 -44.72 16.88
C LEU A 903 8.89 -45.14 15.95
N GLY A 904 7.94 -45.95 16.46
CA GLY A 904 6.64 -46.17 15.80
C GLY A 904 6.69 -46.88 14.43
N ALA A 905 7.78 -47.56 14.12
CA ALA A 905 7.98 -48.27 12.86
C ALA A 905 7.08 -49.53 12.69
N GLY A 906 6.22 -49.84 13.67
CA GLY A 906 5.35 -51.01 13.66
C GLY A 906 4.22 -50.98 12.61
N GLU A 907 3.78 -49.81 12.16
CA GLU A 907 2.77 -49.68 11.08
C GLU A 907 3.36 -49.07 9.78
N MET A 908 4.47 -48.34 9.85
CA MET A 908 5.14 -47.72 8.69
C MET A 908 6.09 -48.63 7.91
N LEU A 909 6.51 -49.78 8.46
CA LEU A 909 7.46 -50.70 7.81
C LEU A 909 6.82 -51.77 6.89
N ALA A 910 5.51 -51.74 6.65
CA ALA A 910 4.87 -52.78 5.84
C ALA A 910 5.08 -52.66 4.31
N ARG A 911 5.83 -51.66 3.81
CA ARG A 911 5.88 -51.35 2.35
C ARG A 911 7.27 -51.06 1.76
N GLY A 912 8.35 -51.27 2.52
CA GLY A 912 9.72 -51.22 2.00
C GLY A 912 10.52 -52.37 2.59
N ASP A 913 11.24 -53.13 1.75
CA ASP A 913 12.05 -54.29 2.16
C ASP A 913 13.02 -53.92 3.29
N SER A 914 12.62 -54.14 4.54
CA SER A 914 13.42 -53.87 5.72
C SER A 914 14.52 -54.93 5.82
N THR A 915 15.69 -54.66 5.25
CA THR A 915 16.88 -55.47 5.49
C THR A 915 17.39 -55.11 6.89
N GLY A 916 17.13 -55.96 7.88
CA GLY A 916 17.35 -55.70 9.30
C GLY A 916 18.64 -54.95 9.64
N ALA A 917 18.49 -53.72 10.13
CA ALA A 917 19.45 -52.87 10.87
C ALA A 917 19.03 -51.37 10.84
N GLY A 918 17.73 -51.05 10.82
CA GLY A 918 17.26 -49.67 10.63
C GLY A 918 17.56 -49.09 9.24
N ARG A 919 17.90 -49.92 8.24
CA ARG A 919 18.08 -49.50 6.86
C ARG A 919 16.75 -49.52 6.11
N VAL A 920 16.50 -48.48 5.31
CA VAL A 920 15.28 -48.31 4.51
C VAL A 920 15.70 -48.03 3.07
N ARG A 921 15.15 -48.76 2.10
CA ARG A 921 15.29 -48.43 0.68
C ARG A 921 14.07 -47.68 0.19
N LEU A 922 14.28 -46.54 -0.46
CA LEU A 922 13.22 -45.77 -1.11
C LEU A 922 13.52 -45.63 -2.60
N ARG A 923 12.48 -45.73 -3.41
CA ARG A 923 12.51 -45.37 -4.82
C ARG A 923 11.64 -44.13 -4.99
N ALA A 924 12.20 -43.07 -5.57
CA ALA A 924 11.52 -41.78 -5.74
C ALA A 924 11.67 -41.28 -7.17
N ASP A 925 10.65 -40.59 -7.69
CA ASP A 925 10.68 -39.97 -9.01
C ASP A 925 11.65 -38.78 -9.07
N ALA A 926 11.85 -38.12 -7.92
CA ALA A 926 12.76 -37.01 -7.73
C ALA A 926 13.24 -36.85 -6.28
N VAL A 927 14.40 -36.20 -6.11
CA VAL A 927 15.00 -35.86 -4.81
C VAL A 927 15.40 -34.38 -4.77
N VAL A 928 14.85 -33.65 -3.80
CA VAL A 928 15.16 -32.24 -3.54
C VAL A 928 16.06 -32.13 -2.31
N CYS A 929 17.30 -31.70 -2.51
CA CYS A 929 18.29 -31.50 -1.46
C CYS A 929 18.18 -30.09 -0.86
N ALA A 930 17.56 -29.95 0.30
CA ALA A 930 17.52 -28.72 1.10
C ALA A 930 18.59 -28.77 2.22
N THR A 931 19.84 -28.99 1.81
CA THR A 931 20.97 -29.40 2.66
C THR A 931 21.89 -28.25 3.07
N GLY A 932 21.50 -27.00 2.81
CA GLY A 932 22.18 -25.80 3.28
C GLY A 932 23.26 -25.30 2.32
N TYR A 933 24.09 -24.37 2.81
CA TYR A 933 25.09 -23.67 2.00
C TYR A 933 26.41 -23.50 2.76
N VAL A 934 27.52 -23.38 2.03
CA VAL A 934 28.86 -23.08 2.57
C VAL A 934 29.48 -21.86 1.88
N PRO A 935 30.32 -21.05 2.55
CA PRO A 935 31.07 -19.97 1.90
C PRO A 935 32.06 -20.49 0.85
N LEU A 936 32.26 -19.74 -0.24
CA LEU A 936 33.36 -20.00 -1.17
C LEU A 936 34.71 -19.70 -0.50
N ASP A 937 35.70 -20.58 -0.66
CA ASP A 937 37.08 -20.29 -0.27
C ASP A 937 37.70 -19.24 -1.21
N PRO A 938 38.22 -18.09 -0.69
CA PRO A 938 38.86 -17.07 -1.51
C PRO A 938 40.04 -17.56 -2.36
N ALA A 939 40.70 -18.66 -1.96
CA ALA A 939 41.78 -19.26 -2.75
C ALA A 939 41.35 -19.66 -4.16
N ALA A 940 40.05 -19.94 -4.37
CA ALA A 940 39.51 -20.25 -5.69
C ALA A 940 39.70 -19.11 -6.71
N LEU A 941 39.76 -17.85 -6.26
CA LEU A 941 39.99 -16.67 -7.09
C LEU A 941 41.42 -16.12 -6.99
N LEU A 942 42.11 -16.37 -5.88
CA LEU A 942 43.47 -15.87 -5.64
C LEU A 942 44.57 -16.76 -6.24
N GLY A 943 44.25 -18.00 -6.64
CA GLY A 943 45.22 -18.97 -7.15
C GLY A 943 46.39 -19.18 -6.17
N ASP A 944 47.62 -19.22 -6.68
CA ASP A 944 48.82 -19.41 -5.86
C ASP A 944 49.04 -18.28 -4.84
N SER A 945 48.57 -17.06 -5.11
CA SER A 945 48.64 -15.94 -4.15
C SER A 945 47.80 -16.21 -2.89
N GLY A 946 46.80 -17.09 -2.98
CA GLY A 946 46.00 -17.52 -1.84
C GLY A 946 46.79 -18.24 -0.74
N ARG A 947 48.03 -18.67 -1.01
CA ARG A 947 48.92 -19.26 0.00
C ARG A 947 49.46 -18.26 1.02
N ALA A 948 49.57 -16.99 0.65
CA ALA A 948 50.02 -15.91 1.53
C ALA A 948 48.90 -15.34 2.42
N LEU A 949 47.66 -15.82 2.21
CA LEU A 949 46.50 -15.49 3.03
C LEU A 949 46.57 -16.30 4.33
N ARG A 950 46.54 -15.62 5.47
CA ARG A 950 46.58 -16.29 6.77
C ARG A 950 45.31 -17.08 7.03
N ARG A 951 45.46 -18.23 7.67
CA ARG A 951 44.37 -19.17 7.96
C ARG A 951 44.44 -19.67 9.40
N ASP A 952 43.28 -20.03 9.92
CA ASP A 952 43.20 -20.72 11.21
C ASP A 952 43.57 -22.21 11.08
N ALA A 953 43.59 -22.92 12.22
CA ALA A 953 43.92 -24.34 12.26
C ALA A 953 42.94 -25.25 11.49
N SER A 954 41.74 -24.75 11.17
CA SER A 954 40.74 -25.46 10.35
C SER A 954 40.84 -25.09 8.86
N GLY A 955 41.86 -24.32 8.47
CA GLY A 955 42.08 -23.89 7.09
C GLY A 955 41.16 -22.76 6.64
N ARG A 956 40.45 -22.07 7.54
CA ARG A 956 39.56 -20.95 7.19
C ARG A 956 40.34 -19.63 7.13
N PRO A 957 40.03 -18.72 6.19
CA PRO A 957 40.78 -17.47 6.04
C PRO A 957 40.56 -16.52 7.22
N LEU A 958 41.65 -15.94 7.73
CA LEU A 958 41.61 -14.95 8.79
C LEU A 958 41.36 -13.55 8.21
N ALA A 959 40.54 -12.78 8.90
CA ALA A 959 40.32 -11.37 8.64
C ALA A 959 40.37 -10.57 9.95
N ARG A 960 40.77 -9.30 9.81
CA ARG A 960 40.65 -8.30 10.86
C ARG A 960 39.19 -7.93 11.12
N ARG A 961 38.95 -7.16 12.18
CA ARG A 961 37.61 -6.67 12.56
C ARG A 961 36.92 -5.86 11.47
N ASP A 962 37.68 -5.17 10.62
CA ASP A 962 37.16 -4.41 9.48
C ASP A 962 36.96 -5.29 8.22
N TYR A 963 36.96 -6.61 8.37
CA TYR A 963 36.78 -7.61 7.31
C TYR A 963 37.92 -7.66 6.28
N ALA A 964 39.00 -6.90 6.48
CA ALA A 964 40.18 -6.99 5.64
C ALA A 964 40.93 -8.29 5.92
N ALA A 965 41.25 -9.03 4.85
CA ALA A 965 42.04 -10.24 4.86
C ALA A 965 43.40 -10.03 5.54
N GLU A 966 43.82 -10.99 6.35
CA GLU A 966 45.15 -11.00 6.92
C GLU A 966 46.15 -11.71 6.01
N TRP A 967 47.28 -11.06 5.76
CA TRP A 967 48.34 -11.54 4.89
C TRP A 967 49.64 -11.74 5.67
N ASP A 968 50.52 -12.59 5.15
CA ASP A 968 51.90 -12.73 5.66
C ASP A 968 52.82 -11.57 5.25
N VAL A 969 52.36 -10.75 4.29
CA VAL A 969 53.02 -9.51 3.85
C VAL A 969 52.19 -8.29 4.23
N ASN A 970 52.81 -7.10 4.27
CA ASN A 970 52.06 -5.88 4.52
C ASN A 970 51.07 -5.60 3.37
N ALA A 971 49.85 -5.18 3.68
CA ALA A 971 48.83 -4.87 2.69
C ALA A 971 48.32 -3.44 2.90
N ARG A 972 48.63 -2.54 1.97
CA ARG A 972 48.04 -1.19 1.89
C ARG A 972 46.76 -1.23 1.07
N GLY A 973 46.79 -1.92 -0.07
CA GLY A 973 45.61 -2.35 -0.81
C GLY A 973 44.92 -3.51 -0.09
N GLN A 974 43.64 -3.33 0.25
CA GLN A 974 42.90 -4.27 1.09
C GLN A 974 42.03 -5.22 0.25
N LEU A 975 42.01 -6.50 0.65
CA LEU A 975 41.03 -7.49 0.18
C LEU A 975 40.01 -7.71 1.29
N PHE A 976 38.74 -7.35 1.08
CA PHE A 976 37.69 -7.53 2.07
C PHE A 976 36.93 -8.85 1.82
N LEU A 977 36.75 -9.63 2.89
CA LEU A 977 36.09 -10.94 2.85
C LEU A 977 34.68 -10.86 3.45
N ILE A 978 33.66 -11.03 2.60
CA ILE A 978 32.25 -10.96 3.01
C ILE A 978 31.62 -12.36 2.90
N GLY A 979 31.35 -12.95 4.07
CA GLY A 979 30.68 -14.24 4.23
C GLY A 979 31.61 -15.39 4.65
N GLN A 980 32.91 -15.27 4.39
CA GLN A 980 33.91 -16.28 4.76
C GLN A 980 34.34 -16.18 6.24
N THR A 981 34.00 -15.07 6.90
CA THR A 981 34.53 -14.70 8.21
C THR A 981 33.58 -15.01 9.37
N ARG A 982 32.50 -15.79 9.14
CA ARG A 982 31.50 -16.18 10.17
C ARG A 982 32.12 -16.78 11.43
N HIS A 983 33.22 -17.51 11.26
CA HIS A 983 33.95 -18.15 12.35
C HIS A 983 34.68 -17.15 13.27
N GLN A 984 34.86 -15.88 12.88
CA GLN A 984 35.43 -14.80 13.69
C GLN A 984 34.36 -13.76 14.07
N HIS A 985 33.55 -13.32 13.10
CA HIS A 985 32.61 -12.20 13.23
C HIS A 985 31.21 -12.63 13.71
N GLY A 986 30.99 -13.92 13.94
CA GLY A 986 29.71 -14.46 14.41
C GLY A 986 28.66 -14.68 13.32
N VAL A 987 27.46 -15.09 13.74
CA VAL A 987 26.36 -15.52 12.85
C VAL A 987 25.90 -14.40 11.90
N SER A 988 25.99 -13.13 12.29
CA SER A 988 25.60 -11.99 11.46
C SER A 988 26.53 -11.78 10.23
N ALA A 989 27.72 -12.40 10.21
CA ALA A 989 28.70 -12.27 9.13
C ALA A 989 28.14 -12.69 7.75
N THR A 990 27.25 -13.68 7.71
CA THR A 990 26.68 -14.23 6.47
C THR A 990 25.24 -13.77 6.21
N LEU A 991 24.68 -12.90 7.06
CA LEU A 991 23.25 -12.57 7.04
C LEU A 991 22.98 -11.10 6.68
N LEU A 992 21.78 -10.85 6.16
CA LEU A 992 21.28 -9.51 5.82
C LEU A 992 21.28 -8.56 7.03
N SER A 993 21.18 -9.09 8.25
CA SER A 993 21.03 -8.30 9.49
C SER A 993 22.06 -7.20 9.70
N ASN A 994 23.26 -7.31 9.11
CA ASN A 994 24.35 -6.37 9.35
C ASN A 994 25.02 -5.84 8.07
N VAL A 995 24.40 -6.02 6.89
CA VAL A 995 25.03 -5.66 5.60
C VAL A 995 25.22 -4.14 5.45
N ALA A 996 24.23 -3.34 5.84
CA ALA A 996 24.29 -1.88 5.77
C ALA A 996 25.39 -1.30 6.66
N VAL A 997 25.54 -1.80 7.89
CA VAL A 997 26.55 -1.32 8.84
C VAL A 997 27.94 -1.74 8.37
N ARG A 998 28.12 -3.01 7.96
CA ARG A 998 29.39 -3.50 7.40
C ARG A 998 29.84 -2.69 6.20
N ALA A 999 28.92 -2.35 5.29
CA ALA A 999 29.22 -1.49 4.14
C ALA A 999 29.78 -0.13 4.60
N GLY A 1000 29.21 0.46 5.66
CA GLY A 1000 29.73 1.69 6.26
C GLY A 1000 31.13 1.53 6.85
N GLU A 1001 31.40 0.44 7.56
CA GLU A 1001 32.72 0.12 8.12
C GLU A 1001 33.78 -0.02 7.01
N ILE A 1002 33.46 -0.72 5.92
CA ILE A 1002 34.37 -0.88 4.76
C ILE A 1002 34.65 0.47 4.10
N VAL A 1003 33.62 1.30 3.87
CA VAL A 1003 33.80 2.65 3.31
C VAL A 1003 34.66 3.52 4.23
N ALA A 1004 34.48 3.43 5.55
CA ALA A 1004 35.34 4.13 6.50
C ALA A 1004 36.82 3.72 6.38
N THR A 1005 37.11 2.42 6.25
CA THR A 1005 38.48 1.91 6.05
C THR A 1005 39.07 2.42 4.73
N VAL A 1006 38.36 2.26 3.61
CA VAL A 1006 38.82 2.70 2.28
C VAL A 1006 39.11 4.20 2.27
N THR A 1007 38.26 5.00 2.92
CA THR A 1007 38.38 6.45 2.92
C THR A 1007 39.45 6.99 3.87
N GLN A 1008 39.71 6.32 4.99
CA GLN A 1008 40.83 6.66 5.89
C GLN A 1008 42.18 6.30 5.26
N ALA A 1009 42.26 5.16 4.56
CA ALA A 1009 43.44 4.77 3.79
C ALA A 1009 43.80 5.80 2.70
N GLY A 1010 42.80 6.35 2.00
CA GLY A 1010 43.00 7.41 1.00
C GLY A 1010 43.53 8.74 1.57
N ARG A 1011 43.20 9.08 2.84
CA ARG A 1011 43.74 10.28 3.51
C ARG A 1011 45.21 10.12 3.90
N ALA A 1012 45.62 8.93 4.31
CA ALA A 1012 47.03 8.64 4.62
C ALA A 1012 47.91 8.69 3.35
N ALA A 1013 47.40 8.23 2.20
CA ALA A 1013 48.11 8.26 0.93
C ALA A 1013 48.24 9.68 0.33
N ASN A 1014 47.22 10.54 0.50
CA ASN A 1014 47.30 11.94 0.04
C ASN A 1014 48.18 12.80 0.96
N ALA A 1015 48.26 12.50 2.25
CA ALA A 1015 49.13 13.20 3.19
C ALA A 1015 50.63 12.94 2.94
N SER A 1016 51.02 11.78 2.38
CA SER A 1016 52.41 11.52 2.03
C SER A 1016 52.90 12.26 0.77
N THR A 1017 52.01 12.90 0.02
CA THR A 1017 52.36 13.71 -1.16
C THR A 1017 52.46 15.22 -0.89
N ALA A 1018 52.14 15.67 0.33
CA ALA A 1018 52.31 17.06 0.75
C ALA A 1018 53.48 17.16 1.74
N GLY A 1019 54.52 17.92 1.37
CA GLY A 1019 55.72 18.13 2.21
C GLY A 1019 55.41 18.72 3.59
N PRO A 1020 56.35 18.60 4.56
CA PRO A 1020 56.06 18.74 5.98
C PRO A 1020 55.82 20.20 6.36
N GLY A 1021 54.55 20.58 6.48
CA GLY A 1021 54.10 21.84 7.09
C GLY A 1021 53.75 21.61 8.56
N ARG A 1022 54.53 22.22 9.46
CA ARG A 1022 54.28 22.34 10.90
C ARG A 1022 52.82 22.68 11.21
N VAL A 1023 52.22 21.94 12.15
CA VAL A 1023 51.08 22.42 12.94
C VAL A 1023 51.28 22.05 14.40
N ASP A 1024 51.17 23.08 15.24
CA ASP A 1024 51.36 23.08 16.68
C ASP A 1024 50.35 22.19 17.43
N ARG A 1025 50.84 21.55 18.49
CA ARG A 1025 50.02 20.91 19.53
C ARG A 1025 49.42 21.97 20.45
N PRO A 1026 48.19 21.71 20.94
CA PRO A 1026 47.92 21.98 22.34
C PRO A 1026 47.39 20.75 23.10
N ASP A 1027 47.76 20.80 24.36
CA ASP A 1027 47.61 19.92 25.50
C ASP A 1027 46.16 19.52 25.83
N GLN A 1028 45.95 18.25 26.20
CA GLN A 1028 44.81 17.84 27.02
C GLN A 1028 45.29 16.89 28.13
N SER A 1029 45.33 17.47 29.32
CA SER A 1029 45.52 16.80 30.58
C SER A 1029 44.17 16.37 31.17
N ARG A 1030 44.21 15.21 31.86
CA ARG A 1030 43.36 14.75 32.97
C ARG A 1030 41.88 14.43 32.70
N GLY A 1031 41.52 13.20 33.05
CA GLY A 1031 40.16 12.82 33.40
C GLY A 1031 39.97 11.30 33.45
N SER A 1032 40.65 10.59 34.37
CA SER A 1032 40.32 9.20 34.67
C SER A 1032 39.17 9.16 35.68
N SER A 1033 38.13 8.39 35.36
CA SER A 1033 37.20 7.87 36.35
C SER A 1033 36.66 6.52 35.88
N ARG A 1034 37.09 5.47 36.58
CA ARG A 1034 36.40 4.17 36.61
C ARG A 1034 35.00 4.36 37.22
N PRO A 1035 34.04 3.47 36.92
CA PRO A 1035 33.55 2.65 38.02
C PRO A 1035 33.32 1.16 37.67
N THR A 1036 33.90 0.35 38.54
CA THR A 1036 33.24 -0.68 39.38
C THR A 1036 32.26 -1.67 38.75
N THR A 1037 32.75 -2.90 38.68
CA THR A 1037 32.04 -4.18 38.67
C THR A 1037 31.00 -4.24 39.80
N VAL A 1038 29.74 -4.54 39.46
CA VAL A 1038 28.75 -5.07 40.39
C VAL A 1038 28.32 -6.43 39.85
N ALA A 1039 28.61 -7.46 40.64
CA ALA A 1039 28.12 -8.80 40.43
C ALA A 1039 26.70 -8.96 41.00
N LEU A 1040 26.05 -10.02 40.52
CA LEU A 1040 24.96 -10.83 41.10
C LEU A 1040 23.60 -10.70 40.38
N PRO A 1041 22.73 -11.74 40.43
CA PRO A 1041 22.91 -13.12 40.93
C PRO A 1041 22.90 -14.20 39.84
#